data_AF-A0A936GK04-F1
#
_entry.id   AF-A0A936GK04-F1
#
_cell.length_a   1.000
_cell.length_b   1.000
_cell.length_c   1.000
_cell.angle_alpha   90.00
_cell.angle_beta   90.00
_cell.angle_gamma   90.00
#
_symmetry.space_group_name_H-M   'P 1'
#
loop_
_entity.id
_entity.type
_entity.pdbx_description
1 polymer ?
#
loop_
_entity_poly.entity_id
_entity_poly.type
_entity_poly.pdbx_seq_one_letter_code
_entity_poly.pdbx_strand_id
1 'polypeptide(L)'
;MIFVVHGRKFRQRWGRRFNDYRTAVWLLDEPYEVDDTVLTSALFDAVFVNDPSTLQRHKNSNYLPVAYDPHVHTEVSKKKRYDVGFIGGFNPVREKYLLSLLDAGLLSYVVGGPWTSPKLKSICLSGNIPSSETTRLYQQTRIVLNVFRERHHFNRQNIPAHSLNPRIYEALACGALVVSEWRPELAEVFPYLPTFKTSGELIDTINELLHNHEHTNQLLSRCRQDLAKHTYANRLKVVLDISLDRLNSNKESRIEIMNNSTIAVKQLPIAKHEKAELPNGWFASNGLMFEGFNDNLVISALLEKDFKGEAGFISEMSPTQLELSFEVKLEMDTRFIAKILWQDRNDGESNSYHLISTPEFCYIAKHHQVFKQIPIRRGCWQSINLRRTEHTLLELRINGVVAARINDNQLQSGYCFLGVGYGKATLRNIRLLDLSQYDDKPLSSKPSGLNRTDRSRQTGYQVKTLPFTEMPVRNLIYHIWPVKGSIWRWNLDQLIKRMEIFNGRRIIGIVHDDRSVSPEEVKDALEGHGCEFFVQPNNELGEVITFPKMMKEVASQNPNELTFYSHAKGVKYESDVSEAITRWVETQYHVSLDNWLMVKEHMEHFALTGPFRMLGRFRTHHNSGDWHYSGTNFWIRHAFVFSKGMLEVPSFYGGVEAWPGIHFKQAETGCLFMDQLRQLPYHQSFWSSKADAALSVWELQRRVVQPPADLVKPMPFQGYFQPSVEQKPEELEWWISTLLESNTRHLLTIGAMNGGVEWHIARVFREHGKDIDITTVDINPNNQAKLSFAEAQLNFGQKMRLIAGDSASQEVKQQLSSQYDSVFIDGDHTYRGACSDWMLAKSLQAKLIGFHDIVDSDWHIQCQCGVSRLWSEIKKDYQTDERTSGVWGGIGIVSL
;
A
#
# COMPACT_ATOMS: atom_id res chain seq x y z
N MET A 1 31.90 -2.40 -7.47
CA MET A 1 30.79 -1.58 -6.96
C MET A 1 29.57 -1.87 -7.82
N ILE A 2 28.41 -1.99 -7.20
CA ILE A 2 27.12 -2.10 -7.89
C ILE A 2 26.41 -0.77 -7.75
N PHE A 3 26.12 -0.14 -8.89
CA PHE A 3 25.31 1.06 -8.94
C PHE A 3 23.93 0.73 -9.49
N VAL A 4 22.90 1.09 -8.74
CA VAL A 4 21.51 0.76 -9.03
C VAL A 4 20.74 2.05 -9.30
N VAL A 5 19.95 2.08 -10.36
CA VAL A 5 19.08 3.21 -10.67
C VAL A 5 17.65 2.85 -10.25
N HIS A 6 17.00 3.76 -9.52
CA HIS A 6 15.68 3.65 -8.87
C HIS A 6 15.58 2.60 -7.74
N GLY A 7 16.10 1.39 -7.95
CA GLY A 7 16.44 0.43 -6.89
C GLY A 7 15.29 -0.22 -6.13
N ARG A 8 14.03 0.15 -6.38
CA ARG A 8 12.82 -0.33 -5.66
C ARG A 8 12.76 -1.85 -5.46
N LYS A 9 13.09 -2.64 -6.49
CA LYS A 9 13.05 -4.12 -6.45
C LYS A 9 14.42 -4.78 -6.26
N PHE A 10 15.51 -4.03 -6.20
CA PHE A 10 16.86 -4.60 -6.26
C PHE A 10 17.16 -5.49 -5.05
N ARG A 11 16.99 -4.97 -3.83
CA ARG A 11 17.23 -5.75 -2.61
C ARG A 11 16.14 -6.78 -2.33
N GLN A 12 14.90 -6.54 -2.78
CA GLN A 12 13.82 -7.54 -2.73
C GLN A 12 14.18 -8.77 -3.58
N ARG A 13 14.74 -8.56 -4.77
CA ARG A 13 15.11 -9.64 -5.71
C ARG A 13 16.42 -10.34 -5.35
N TRP A 14 17.41 -9.60 -4.84
CA TRP A 14 18.78 -10.11 -4.69
C TRP A 14 19.27 -10.23 -3.24
N GLY A 15 18.49 -9.77 -2.26
CA GLY A 15 18.79 -9.91 -0.83
C GLY A 15 20.19 -9.45 -0.44
N ARG A 16 20.95 -10.36 0.16
CA ARG A 16 22.35 -10.16 0.62
C ARG A 16 23.41 -10.64 -0.39
N ARG A 17 23.00 -11.09 -1.58
CA ARG A 17 23.88 -11.76 -2.57
C ARG A 17 25.10 -10.93 -2.98
N PHE A 18 25.02 -9.61 -2.89
CA PHE A 18 26.08 -8.69 -3.30
C PHE A 18 26.69 -7.90 -2.14
N ASN A 19 26.59 -8.42 -0.91
CA ASN A 19 27.14 -7.74 0.27
C ASN A 19 28.66 -7.58 0.24
N ASP A 20 29.38 -8.37 -0.56
CA ASP A 20 30.84 -8.25 -0.73
C ASP A 20 31.25 -7.09 -1.65
N TYR A 21 30.28 -6.41 -2.29
CA TYR A 21 30.52 -5.24 -3.14
C TYR A 21 30.00 -3.97 -2.48
N ARG A 22 30.71 -2.84 -2.65
CA ARG A 22 30.14 -1.51 -2.43
C ARG A 22 28.89 -1.33 -3.30
N THR A 23 27.80 -0.91 -2.70
CA THR A 23 26.49 -0.72 -3.33
C THR A 23 26.07 0.74 -3.26
N ALA A 24 25.59 1.27 -4.39
CA ALA A 24 25.05 2.62 -4.48
C ALA A 24 23.70 2.59 -5.18
N VAL A 25 22.77 3.46 -4.77
CA VAL A 25 21.47 3.63 -5.45
C VAL A 25 21.22 5.09 -5.80
N TRP A 26 20.66 5.35 -6.98
CA TRP A 26 20.16 6.66 -7.37
C TRP A 26 18.65 6.65 -7.53
N LEU A 27 17.96 7.33 -6.60
CA LEU A 27 16.51 7.49 -6.57
C LEU A 27 16.12 8.68 -7.46
N LEU A 28 15.19 8.46 -8.38
CA LEU A 28 14.88 9.39 -9.48
C LEU A 28 13.50 10.06 -9.36
N ASP A 29 12.65 9.61 -8.43
CA ASP A 29 11.28 10.07 -8.29
C ASP A 29 11.00 10.70 -6.91
N GLU A 30 12.03 11.22 -6.24
CA GLU A 30 11.85 12.03 -5.04
C GLU A 30 11.21 13.39 -5.39
N PRO A 31 10.35 13.96 -4.52
CA PRO A 31 9.85 13.41 -3.25
C PRO A 31 8.61 12.50 -3.44
N TYR A 32 8.18 12.22 -4.66
CA TYR A 32 6.90 11.54 -4.94
C TYR A 32 6.86 10.09 -4.43
N GLU A 33 8.02 9.46 -4.27
CA GLU A 33 8.15 8.08 -3.79
C GLU A 33 8.88 7.96 -2.44
N VAL A 34 9.07 9.06 -1.73
CA VAL A 34 9.89 9.14 -0.51
C VAL A 34 9.51 8.10 0.54
N ASP A 35 8.21 7.82 0.74
CA ASP A 35 7.78 6.88 1.76
C ASP A 35 8.11 5.43 1.40
N ASP A 36 8.23 5.12 0.10
CA ASP A 36 8.62 3.80 -0.40
C ASP A 36 10.15 3.67 -0.50
N THR A 37 10.81 4.68 -1.05
CA THR A 37 12.24 4.66 -1.33
C THR A 37 13.06 4.66 -0.05
N VAL A 38 12.61 5.33 1.03
CA VAL A 38 13.24 5.31 2.35
C VAL A 38 13.35 3.89 2.94
N LEU A 39 12.36 3.04 2.67
CA LEU A 39 12.34 1.66 3.20
C LEU A 39 13.45 0.79 2.60
N THR A 40 13.86 1.08 1.36
CA THR A 40 14.80 0.25 0.60
C THR A 40 16.17 0.87 0.44
N SER A 41 16.28 2.21 0.45
CA SER A 41 17.54 2.93 0.23
C SER A 41 18.54 2.73 1.36
N ALA A 42 18.08 2.51 2.60
CA ALA A 42 18.96 2.27 3.76
C ALA A 42 19.83 1.01 3.64
N LEU A 43 19.55 0.16 2.65
CA LEU A 43 20.28 -1.07 2.34
C LEU A 43 21.47 -0.85 1.38
N PHE A 44 21.74 0.39 0.98
CA PHE A 44 22.86 0.75 0.11
C PHE A 44 23.93 1.50 0.89
N ASP A 45 25.19 1.35 0.49
CA ASP A 45 26.32 2.04 1.12
C ASP A 45 26.29 3.54 0.81
N ALA A 46 25.90 3.91 -0.41
CA ALA A 46 25.65 5.29 -0.82
C ALA A 46 24.27 5.44 -1.45
N VAL A 47 23.53 6.47 -1.04
CA VAL A 47 22.22 6.81 -1.61
C VAL A 47 22.36 8.15 -2.32
N PHE A 48 21.84 8.25 -3.52
CA PHE A 48 21.74 9.48 -4.30
C PHE A 48 20.27 9.79 -4.53
N VAL A 49 19.85 11.03 -4.31
CA VAL A 49 18.46 11.47 -4.48
C VAL A 49 18.40 12.62 -5.48
N ASN A 50 17.39 12.59 -6.36
CA ASN A 50 17.16 13.62 -7.36
C ASN A 50 16.49 14.88 -6.82
N ASP A 51 15.95 14.87 -5.59
CA ASP A 51 15.35 16.05 -4.94
C ASP A 51 15.98 16.27 -3.56
N PRO A 52 16.50 17.47 -3.25
CA PRO A 52 17.16 17.72 -1.98
C PRO A 52 16.20 17.71 -0.78
N SER A 53 14.90 17.89 -1.01
CA SER A 53 13.88 18.02 0.03
C SER A 53 13.72 16.75 0.87
N THR A 54 14.22 15.61 0.38
CA THR A 54 14.14 14.32 1.06
C THR A 54 15.49 13.79 1.51
N LEU A 55 16.60 14.51 1.35
CA LEU A 55 17.94 14.08 1.78
C LEU A 55 17.93 13.51 3.21
N GLN A 56 17.38 14.27 4.15
CA GLN A 56 17.29 13.89 5.56
C GLN A 56 16.48 12.62 5.84
N ARG A 57 15.70 12.13 4.87
CA ARG A 57 14.90 10.91 4.99
C ARG A 57 15.72 9.65 4.68
N HIS A 58 16.87 9.78 4.02
CA HIS A 58 17.68 8.66 3.56
C HIS A 58 19.01 8.57 4.30
N LYS A 59 19.46 7.36 4.62
CA LYS A 59 20.80 7.14 5.20
C LYS A 59 21.86 7.22 4.11
N ASN A 60 23.03 7.78 4.43
CA ASN A 60 24.17 7.93 3.51
C ASN A 60 23.78 8.63 2.19
N SER A 61 22.87 9.61 2.29
CA SER A 61 22.25 10.27 1.15
C SER A 61 23.07 11.44 0.62
N ASN A 62 23.11 11.58 -0.68
CA ASN A 62 23.79 12.65 -1.40
C ASN A 62 22.84 13.23 -2.44
N TYR A 63 22.87 14.54 -2.63
CA TYR A 63 22.08 15.16 -3.68
C TYR A 63 22.70 14.87 -5.04
N LEU A 64 21.89 14.40 -5.99
CA LEU A 64 22.32 14.14 -7.35
C LEU A 64 21.15 14.40 -8.31
N PRO A 65 21.06 15.61 -8.90
CA PRO A 65 19.97 15.93 -9.82
C PRO A 65 20.10 15.13 -11.12
N VAL A 66 18.96 14.93 -11.77
CA VAL A 66 18.88 14.35 -13.13
C VAL A 66 19.68 15.17 -14.14
N ALA A 67 19.87 14.59 -15.33
CA ALA A 67 20.79 15.08 -16.34
C ALA A 67 20.32 14.67 -17.75
N TYR A 68 21.11 15.00 -18.77
CA TYR A 68 20.91 14.48 -20.13
C TYR A 68 22.10 13.64 -20.59
N ASP A 69 21.86 12.75 -21.56
CA ASP A 69 22.92 12.07 -22.31
C ASP A 69 23.16 12.80 -23.64
N PRO A 70 24.35 13.39 -23.87
CA PRO A 70 24.66 14.10 -25.13
C PRO A 70 24.71 13.20 -26.37
N HIS A 71 24.86 11.87 -26.22
CA HIS A 71 24.82 10.94 -27.35
C HIS A 71 23.40 10.65 -27.82
N VAL A 72 22.43 10.73 -26.91
CA VAL A 72 21.01 10.52 -27.21
C VAL A 72 20.35 11.85 -27.52
N HIS A 73 20.51 12.83 -26.64
CA HIS A 73 19.86 14.13 -26.71
C HIS A 73 20.80 15.14 -27.36
N THR A 74 20.62 15.32 -28.65
CA THR A 74 21.38 16.29 -29.45
C THR A 74 20.47 16.95 -30.46
N GLU A 75 20.82 18.16 -30.87
CA GLU A 75 20.13 18.84 -31.96
C GLU A 75 20.65 18.32 -33.30
N VAL A 76 19.74 17.76 -34.11
CA VAL A 76 20.08 17.23 -35.45
C VAL A 76 19.66 18.19 -36.57
N SER A 77 18.67 19.05 -36.31
CA SER A 77 18.16 20.03 -37.30
C SER A 77 17.63 21.29 -36.63
N LYS A 78 17.88 22.44 -37.29
CA LYS A 78 17.31 23.73 -36.93
C LYS A 78 15.86 23.90 -37.41
N LYS A 79 15.41 23.12 -38.40
CA LYS A 79 14.05 23.18 -38.90
C LYS A 79 13.12 22.44 -37.93
N LYS A 80 12.23 23.19 -37.27
CA LYS A 80 11.23 22.63 -36.36
C LYS A 80 9.90 22.42 -37.09
N ARG A 81 9.21 21.32 -36.78
CA ARG A 81 7.91 20.92 -37.33
C ARG A 81 6.75 21.43 -36.48
N TYR A 82 6.95 21.52 -35.17
CA TYR A 82 5.93 21.89 -34.20
C TYR A 82 6.33 23.16 -33.46
N ASP A 83 5.35 24.03 -33.18
CA ASP A 83 5.57 25.27 -32.45
C ASP A 83 5.64 25.00 -30.93
N VAL A 84 4.59 24.37 -30.38
CA VAL A 84 4.51 24.07 -28.95
C VAL A 84 4.07 22.63 -28.73
N GLY A 85 4.79 21.90 -27.88
CA GLY A 85 4.51 20.50 -27.61
C GLY A 85 4.61 20.13 -26.13
N PHE A 86 3.87 19.09 -25.73
CA PHE A 86 3.97 18.51 -24.39
C PHE A 86 4.05 16.98 -24.44
N ILE A 87 4.91 16.40 -23.59
CA ILE A 87 5.06 14.95 -23.42
C ILE A 87 4.99 14.64 -21.93
N GLY A 88 3.98 13.89 -21.48
CA GLY A 88 3.85 13.45 -20.09
C GLY A 88 2.49 12.86 -19.74
N GLY A 89 2.43 12.11 -18.63
CA GLY A 89 1.19 11.51 -18.13
C GLY A 89 0.17 12.53 -17.63
N PHE A 90 -1.08 12.10 -17.52
CA PHE A 90 -2.19 12.91 -17.04
C PHE A 90 -1.99 13.39 -15.59
N ASN A 91 -2.32 14.66 -15.33
CA ASN A 91 -2.76 15.17 -14.02
C ASN A 91 -3.69 16.38 -14.24
N PRO A 92 -4.57 16.73 -13.28
CA PRO A 92 -5.54 17.81 -13.46
C PRO A 92 -4.94 19.17 -13.81
N VAL A 93 -3.84 19.56 -13.17
CA VAL A 93 -3.18 20.86 -13.44
C VAL A 93 -2.53 20.91 -14.82
N ARG A 94 -1.92 19.82 -15.27
CA ARG A 94 -1.41 19.65 -16.65
C ARG A 94 -2.53 19.83 -17.64
N GLU A 95 -3.62 19.11 -17.45
CA GLU A 95 -4.74 19.17 -18.38
C GLU A 95 -5.31 20.59 -18.47
N LYS A 96 -5.41 21.31 -17.35
CA LYS A 96 -5.82 22.72 -17.31
C LYS A 96 -4.91 23.63 -18.16
N TYR A 97 -3.58 23.55 -17.98
CA TYR A 97 -2.66 24.39 -18.75
C TYR A 97 -2.64 24.04 -20.23
N LEU A 98 -2.68 22.74 -20.56
CA LEU A 98 -2.71 22.26 -21.93
C LEU A 98 -4.00 22.68 -22.65
N LEU A 99 -5.15 22.59 -21.98
CA LEU A 99 -6.42 23.12 -22.48
C LEU A 99 -6.37 24.62 -22.73
N SER A 100 -5.78 25.38 -21.81
CA SER A 100 -5.66 26.83 -21.95
C SER A 100 -4.83 27.21 -23.19
N LEU A 101 -3.73 26.51 -23.45
CA LEU A 101 -2.92 26.71 -24.67
C LEU A 101 -3.63 26.24 -25.94
N LEU A 102 -4.36 25.13 -25.87
CA LEU A 102 -5.11 24.61 -27.00
C LEU A 102 -6.26 25.55 -27.41
N ASP A 103 -7.01 26.07 -26.42
CA ASP A 103 -8.09 27.01 -26.66
C ASP A 103 -7.59 28.36 -27.19
N ALA A 104 -6.34 28.74 -26.84
CA ALA A 104 -5.66 29.89 -27.43
C ALA A 104 -5.05 29.61 -28.82
N GLY A 105 -5.15 28.38 -29.34
CA GLY A 105 -4.61 27.98 -30.65
C GLY A 105 -3.08 27.84 -30.69
N LEU A 106 -2.42 27.70 -29.53
CA LEU A 106 -0.96 27.70 -29.42
C LEU A 106 -0.35 26.30 -29.28
N LEU A 107 -1.13 25.29 -28.88
CA LEU A 107 -0.62 23.94 -28.63
C LEU A 107 -0.67 23.07 -29.89
N SER A 108 0.48 22.61 -30.38
CA SER A 108 0.57 21.78 -31.59
C SER A 108 0.27 20.31 -31.34
N TYR A 109 0.72 19.75 -30.20
CA TYR A 109 0.48 18.34 -29.87
C TYR A 109 0.60 18.05 -28.38
N VAL A 110 0.03 16.91 -27.97
CA VAL A 110 0.34 16.24 -26.69
C VAL A 110 0.72 14.78 -26.91
N VAL A 111 1.51 14.23 -26.00
CA VAL A 111 1.81 12.79 -25.91
C VAL A 111 1.67 12.36 -24.45
N GLY A 112 1.04 11.21 -24.21
CA GLY A 112 0.76 10.67 -22.88
C GLY A 112 -0.74 10.58 -22.60
N GLY A 113 -1.11 10.65 -21.32
CA GLY A 113 -2.50 10.61 -20.86
C GLY A 113 -2.71 9.63 -19.69
N PRO A 114 -3.91 9.04 -19.55
CA PRO A 114 -5.09 9.29 -20.40
C PRO A 114 -5.67 10.69 -20.19
N TRP A 115 -5.81 11.48 -21.26
CA TRP A 115 -6.47 12.78 -21.20
C TRP A 115 -7.98 12.59 -21.00
N THR A 116 -8.63 13.45 -20.23
CA THR A 116 -10.08 13.43 -20.04
C THR A 116 -10.78 14.24 -21.14
N SER A 117 -10.18 15.36 -21.54
CA SER A 117 -10.73 16.29 -22.53
C SER A 117 -10.73 15.72 -23.95
N PRO A 118 -11.88 15.71 -24.65
CA PRO A 118 -11.94 15.34 -26.07
C PRO A 118 -11.04 16.20 -26.97
N LYS A 119 -10.89 17.50 -26.66
CA LYS A 119 -10.04 18.43 -27.43
C LYS A 119 -8.57 18.04 -27.36
N LEU A 120 -8.08 17.65 -26.17
CA LEU A 120 -6.70 17.18 -26.03
C LEU A 120 -6.50 15.81 -26.66
N LYS A 121 -7.49 14.91 -26.56
CA LYS A 121 -7.46 13.63 -27.26
C LYS A 121 -7.31 13.80 -28.76
N SER A 122 -7.96 14.80 -29.38
CA SER A 122 -7.86 15.02 -30.83
C SER A 122 -6.49 15.47 -31.32
N ILE A 123 -5.64 16.03 -30.44
CA ILE A 123 -4.25 16.42 -30.77
C ILE A 123 -3.21 15.52 -30.09
N CYS A 124 -3.65 14.41 -29.49
CA CYS A 124 -2.77 13.45 -28.85
C CYS A 124 -2.14 12.55 -29.92
N LEU A 125 -0.81 12.61 -30.06
CA LEU A 125 -0.11 11.79 -31.06
C LEU A 125 -0.03 10.32 -30.65
N SER A 126 0.07 10.05 -29.35
CA SER A 126 0.06 8.70 -28.78
C SER A 126 -0.09 8.75 -27.26
N GLY A 127 -0.66 7.69 -26.67
CA GLY A 127 -0.72 7.50 -25.21
C GLY A 127 0.64 7.16 -24.58
N ASN A 128 1.58 6.60 -25.36
CA ASN A 128 2.93 6.29 -24.95
C ASN A 128 3.87 6.24 -26.17
N ILE A 129 5.12 6.69 -26.03
CA ILE A 129 6.13 6.60 -27.09
C ILE A 129 7.47 6.10 -26.52
N PRO A 130 8.28 5.38 -27.31
CA PRO A 130 9.63 5.02 -26.92
C PRO A 130 10.51 6.25 -26.66
N SER A 131 11.55 6.12 -25.83
CA SER A 131 12.47 7.22 -25.50
C SER A 131 13.14 7.84 -26.74
N SER A 132 13.48 7.02 -27.74
CA SER A 132 14.04 7.51 -29.01
C SER A 132 13.07 8.40 -29.78
N GLU A 133 11.76 8.13 -29.71
CA GLU A 133 10.73 8.97 -30.32
C GLU A 133 10.50 10.24 -29.51
N THR A 134 10.62 10.20 -28.18
CA THR A 134 10.63 11.41 -27.34
C THR A 134 11.73 12.37 -27.76
N THR A 135 12.96 11.88 -27.94
CA THR A 135 14.09 12.67 -28.43
C THR A 135 13.80 13.28 -29.82
N ARG A 136 13.33 12.47 -30.77
CA ARG A 136 12.97 12.96 -32.12
C ARG A 136 11.92 14.04 -32.08
N LEU A 137 10.93 13.89 -31.20
CA LEU A 137 9.85 14.87 -31.08
C LEU A 137 10.34 16.18 -30.46
N TYR A 138 11.22 16.14 -29.46
CA TYR A 138 11.91 17.33 -28.96
C TYR A 138 12.74 18.03 -30.05
N GLN A 139 13.50 17.27 -30.87
CA GLN A 139 14.27 17.83 -31.98
C GLN A 139 13.39 18.56 -33.01
N GLN A 140 12.15 18.10 -33.17
CA GLN A 140 11.15 18.68 -34.08
C GLN A 140 10.31 19.81 -33.47
N THR A 141 10.49 20.14 -32.19
CA THR A 141 9.64 21.12 -31.49
C THR A 141 10.40 22.41 -31.19
N ARG A 142 9.78 23.58 -31.40
CA ARG A 142 10.39 24.88 -31.03
C ARG A 142 10.35 25.10 -29.52
N ILE A 143 9.17 24.97 -28.93
CA ILE A 143 8.95 25.19 -27.50
C ILE A 143 8.34 23.93 -26.86
N VAL A 144 9.00 23.40 -25.84
CA VAL A 144 8.49 22.28 -25.05
C VAL A 144 7.94 22.82 -23.73
N LEU A 145 6.67 22.53 -23.48
CA LEU A 145 6.04 22.88 -22.20
C LEU A 145 6.49 21.89 -21.11
N ASN A 146 6.88 22.42 -19.96
CA ASN A 146 7.13 21.64 -18.76
C ASN A 146 6.14 22.03 -17.66
N VAL A 147 5.26 21.08 -17.31
CA VAL A 147 4.40 21.15 -16.13
C VAL A 147 4.79 20.02 -15.20
N PHE A 148 5.00 20.33 -13.92
CA PHE A 148 5.47 19.34 -12.98
C PHE A 148 4.38 18.31 -12.64
N ARG A 149 4.81 17.24 -11.98
CA ARG A 149 3.87 16.26 -11.45
C ARG A 149 3.27 16.85 -10.16
N GLU A 150 1.98 16.61 -9.96
CA GLU A 150 1.35 16.85 -8.67
C GLU A 150 1.67 15.72 -7.69
N ARG A 151 1.16 15.84 -6.46
CA ARG A 151 1.38 14.92 -5.34
C ARG A 151 1.15 13.45 -5.72
N HIS A 152 1.81 12.57 -4.98
CA HIS A 152 1.72 11.13 -5.17
C HIS A 152 1.48 10.43 -3.83
N HIS A 153 0.83 9.26 -3.84
CA HIS A 153 0.40 8.55 -2.64
C HIS A 153 1.57 8.06 -1.75
N PHE A 154 2.79 8.02 -2.29
CA PHE A 154 4.02 7.65 -1.58
C PHE A 154 4.80 8.89 -1.05
N ASN A 155 4.11 10.03 -0.87
CA ASN A 155 4.60 11.24 -0.21
C ASN A 155 3.53 11.79 0.76
N ARG A 156 3.26 11.03 1.82
CA ARG A 156 2.20 11.30 2.82
C ARG A 156 2.43 12.60 3.60
N GLN A 157 3.69 12.99 3.78
CA GLN A 157 4.06 14.26 4.42
C GLN A 157 3.86 15.48 3.52
N ASN A 158 3.42 15.28 2.28
CA ASN A 158 3.24 16.34 1.27
C ASN A 158 4.52 17.18 1.11
N ILE A 159 5.69 16.55 1.12
CA ILE A 159 6.98 17.23 0.97
C ILE A 159 6.96 17.92 -0.40
N PRO A 160 7.10 19.27 -0.45
CA PRO A 160 7.10 19.99 -1.70
C PRO A 160 8.35 19.61 -2.50
N ALA A 161 8.15 19.34 -3.79
CA ALA A 161 9.26 19.02 -4.67
C ALA A 161 10.02 20.30 -5.04
N HIS A 162 11.33 20.26 -4.89
CA HIS A 162 12.24 21.37 -5.16
C HIS A 162 12.90 21.23 -6.53
N SER A 163 13.20 20.01 -6.97
CA SER A 163 14.12 19.77 -8.09
C SER A 163 13.47 19.75 -9.47
N LEU A 164 14.30 19.78 -10.51
CA LEU A 164 13.88 19.71 -11.91
C LEU A 164 13.67 18.26 -12.38
N ASN A 165 12.92 18.09 -13.47
CA ASN A 165 12.70 16.78 -14.11
C ASN A 165 13.53 16.65 -15.41
N PRO A 166 13.70 15.43 -15.96
CA PRO A 166 14.53 15.20 -17.14
C PRO A 166 14.10 15.98 -18.39
N ARG A 167 12.79 16.24 -18.56
CA ARG A 167 12.22 16.94 -19.73
C ARG A 167 12.93 18.27 -20.00
N ILE A 168 13.28 19.00 -18.95
CA ILE A 168 13.98 20.29 -19.07
C ILE A 168 15.34 20.10 -19.73
N TYR A 169 16.16 19.20 -19.19
CA TYR A 169 17.52 18.95 -19.67
C TYR A 169 17.51 18.36 -21.08
N GLU A 170 16.66 17.37 -21.32
CA GLU A 170 16.57 16.63 -22.58
C GLU A 170 16.06 17.50 -23.73
N ALA A 171 15.02 18.30 -23.52
CA ALA A 171 14.47 19.17 -24.56
C ALA A 171 15.43 20.31 -24.93
N LEU A 172 16.07 20.94 -23.94
CA LEU A 172 17.11 21.93 -24.18
C LEU A 172 18.28 21.35 -25.00
N ALA A 173 18.72 20.12 -24.67
CA ALA A 173 19.78 19.42 -25.40
C ALA A 173 19.39 19.13 -26.87
N CYS A 174 18.12 18.82 -27.12
CA CYS A 174 17.56 18.58 -28.46
C CYS A 174 17.31 19.87 -29.27
N GLY A 175 17.54 21.05 -28.68
CA GLY A 175 17.40 22.33 -29.35
C GLY A 175 15.98 22.90 -29.33
N ALA A 176 15.17 22.51 -28.34
CA ALA A 176 13.89 23.16 -28.04
C ALA A 176 14.05 24.09 -26.83
N LEU A 177 13.47 25.28 -26.88
CA LEU A 177 13.34 26.10 -25.67
C LEU A 177 12.30 25.46 -24.75
N VAL A 178 12.55 25.47 -23.45
CA VAL A 178 11.60 24.95 -22.46
C VAL A 178 10.91 26.13 -21.79
N VAL A 179 9.58 26.07 -21.70
CA VAL A 179 8.78 26.98 -20.86
C VAL A 179 8.25 26.16 -19.70
N SER A 180 8.58 26.51 -18.47
CA SER A 180 8.33 25.67 -17.30
C SER A 180 7.42 26.34 -16.27
N GLU A 181 6.58 25.55 -15.60
CA GLU A 181 6.05 25.94 -14.30
C GLU A 181 7.22 26.31 -13.36
N TRP A 182 7.03 27.31 -12.51
CA TRP A 182 8.12 27.80 -11.64
C TRP A 182 8.49 26.80 -10.53
N ARG A 183 9.80 26.61 -10.30
CA ARG A 183 10.38 25.95 -9.12
C ARG A 183 11.60 26.71 -8.62
N PRO A 184 11.93 26.64 -7.33
CA PRO A 184 13.11 27.31 -6.78
C PRO A 184 14.42 26.96 -7.52
N GLU A 185 14.66 25.67 -7.81
CA GLU A 185 15.89 25.20 -8.46
C GLU A 185 16.10 25.78 -9.88
N LEU A 186 15.02 26.20 -10.57
CA LEU A 186 15.15 26.83 -11.89
C LEU A 186 16.02 28.08 -11.86
N ALA A 187 15.91 28.89 -10.81
CA ALA A 187 16.66 30.13 -10.69
C ALA A 187 18.18 29.89 -10.55
N GLU A 188 18.55 28.70 -10.07
CA GLU A 188 19.94 28.31 -9.86
C GLU A 188 20.52 27.59 -11.09
N VAL A 189 19.73 26.71 -11.70
CA VAL A 189 20.20 25.83 -12.78
C VAL A 189 20.02 26.46 -14.17
N PHE A 190 18.89 27.14 -14.41
CA PHE A 190 18.55 27.77 -15.69
C PHE A 190 17.90 29.14 -15.48
N PRO A 191 18.64 30.16 -14.99
CA PRO A 191 18.08 31.45 -14.60
C PRO A 191 17.37 32.22 -15.73
N TYR A 192 17.66 31.87 -16.98
CA TYR A 192 17.07 32.50 -18.17
C TYR A 192 15.88 31.71 -18.75
N LEU A 193 15.53 30.57 -18.17
CA LEU A 193 14.44 29.73 -18.67
C LEU A 193 13.09 30.41 -18.39
N PRO A 194 12.22 30.64 -19.39
CA PRO A 194 10.93 31.28 -19.17
C PRO A 194 10.03 30.46 -18.25
N THR A 195 9.41 31.11 -17.27
CA THR A 195 8.52 30.46 -16.32
C THR A 195 7.14 31.07 -16.26
N PHE A 196 6.17 30.30 -15.79
CA PHE A 196 4.80 30.75 -15.55
C PHE A 196 4.28 30.21 -14.22
N LYS A 197 3.29 30.91 -13.66
CA LYS A 197 2.52 30.52 -12.47
C LYS A 197 1.02 30.44 -12.74
N THR A 198 0.56 31.00 -13.86
CA THR A 198 -0.86 31.02 -14.24
C THR A 198 -1.05 30.72 -15.72
N SER A 199 -2.28 30.35 -16.12
CA SER A 199 -2.60 30.10 -17.53
C SER A 199 -2.45 31.35 -18.39
N GLY A 200 -2.73 32.54 -17.84
CA GLY A 200 -2.56 33.81 -18.55
C GLY A 200 -1.09 34.09 -18.84
N GLU A 201 -0.24 34.04 -17.81
CA GLU A 201 1.22 34.19 -17.97
C GLU A 201 1.79 33.18 -18.96
N LEU A 202 1.31 31.93 -18.91
CA LEU A 202 1.71 30.89 -19.85
C LEU A 202 1.38 31.27 -21.30
N ILE A 203 0.15 31.71 -21.56
CA ILE A 203 -0.29 32.13 -22.90
C ILE A 203 0.53 33.33 -23.39
N ASP A 204 0.70 34.35 -22.54
CA ASP A 204 1.45 35.57 -22.89
C ASP A 204 2.92 35.24 -23.20
N THR A 205 3.55 34.42 -22.36
CA THR A 205 4.94 33.98 -22.54
C THR A 205 5.11 33.20 -23.85
N ILE A 206 4.22 32.24 -24.11
CA ILE A 206 4.28 31.44 -25.35
C ILE A 206 4.07 32.33 -26.58
N ASN A 207 3.09 33.24 -26.53
CA ASN A 207 2.86 34.18 -27.62
C ASN A 207 4.09 35.05 -27.91
N GLU A 208 4.69 35.65 -26.88
CA GLU A 208 5.90 36.47 -27.03
C GLU A 208 7.03 35.67 -27.70
N LEU A 209 7.30 34.47 -27.20
CA LEU A 209 8.38 33.61 -27.71
C LEU A 209 8.14 33.12 -29.13
N LEU A 210 6.87 32.90 -29.53
CA LEU A 210 6.54 32.50 -30.89
C LEU A 210 6.71 33.64 -31.89
N HIS A 211 6.47 34.90 -31.48
CA HIS A 211 6.57 36.09 -32.33
C HIS A 211 7.98 36.69 -32.34
N ASN A 212 8.80 36.47 -31.31
CA ASN A 212 10.16 36.99 -31.22
C ASN A 212 11.22 35.87 -31.31
N HIS A 213 11.48 35.41 -32.53
CA HIS A 213 12.45 34.34 -32.80
C HIS A 213 13.87 34.67 -32.33
N GLU A 214 14.29 35.92 -32.41
CA GLU A 214 15.61 36.34 -31.97
C GLU A 214 15.76 36.18 -30.46
N HIS A 215 14.79 36.69 -29.70
CA HIS A 215 14.76 36.55 -28.25
C HIS A 215 14.71 35.08 -27.82
N THR A 216 13.84 34.27 -28.44
CA THR A 216 13.73 32.82 -28.18
C THR A 216 15.06 32.09 -28.40
N ASN A 217 15.77 32.40 -29.49
CA ASN A 217 17.07 31.81 -29.78
C ASN A 217 18.16 32.28 -28.80
N GLN A 218 18.12 33.54 -28.37
CA GLN A 218 19.04 34.07 -27.35
C GLN A 218 18.84 33.35 -26.00
N LEU A 219 17.59 33.17 -25.56
CA LEU A 219 17.27 32.43 -24.34
C LEU A 219 17.70 30.96 -24.41
N LEU A 220 17.40 30.30 -25.53
CA LEU A 220 17.82 28.90 -25.75
C LEU A 220 19.34 28.76 -25.71
N SER A 221 20.07 29.69 -26.33
CA SER A 221 21.53 29.69 -26.32
C SER A 221 22.08 29.79 -24.89
N ARG A 222 21.55 30.71 -24.07
CA ARG A 222 21.93 30.84 -22.66
C ARG A 222 21.63 29.58 -21.85
N CYS A 223 20.42 29.04 -21.99
CA CYS A 223 20.04 27.80 -21.29
C CYS A 223 20.93 26.62 -21.69
N ARG A 224 21.35 26.53 -22.97
CA ARG A 224 22.26 25.47 -23.45
C ARG A 224 23.69 25.65 -22.95
N GLN A 225 24.15 26.88 -22.72
CA GLN A 225 25.45 27.13 -22.09
C GLN A 225 25.44 26.59 -20.64
N ASP A 226 24.38 26.88 -19.88
CA ASP A 226 24.22 26.34 -18.54
C ASP A 226 24.06 24.81 -18.53
N LEU A 227 23.36 24.25 -19.53
CA LEU A 227 23.11 22.82 -19.67
C LEU A 227 24.40 21.98 -19.80
N ALA A 228 25.45 22.50 -20.41
CA ALA A 228 26.65 21.73 -20.78
C ALA A 228 27.31 20.99 -19.60
N LYS A 229 27.14 21.46 -18.37
CA LYS A 229 27.66 20.83 -17.14
C LYS A 229 26.75 19.73 -16.55
N HIS A 230 25.54 19.53 -17.08
CA HIS A 230 24.51 18.63 -16.56
C HIS A 230 24.39 17.31 -17.34
N THR A 231 25.51 16.63 -17.61
CA THR A 231 25.51 15.33 -18.31
C THR A 231 25.44 14.15 -17.34
N TYR A 232 24.86 13.02 -17.78
CA TYR A 232 24.89 11.77 -17.00
C TYR A 232 26.32 11.27 -16.74
N ALA A 233 27.26 11.54 -17.65
CA ALA A 233 28.68 11.25 -17.44
C ALA A 233 29.24 12.01 -16.22
N ASN A 234 28.91 13.30 -16.08
CA ASN A 234 29.30 14.09 -14.91
C ASN A 234 28.66 13.56 -13.62
N ARG A 235 27.39 13.14 -13.67
CA ARG A 235 26.71 12.54 -12.50
C ARG A 235 27.33 11.22 -12.09
N LEU A 236 27.66 10.36 -13.07
CA LEU A 236 28.31 9.09 -12.80
C LEU A 236 29.69 9.27 -12.19
N LYS A 237 30.46 10.29 -12.61
CA LYS A 237 31.72 10.64 -11.97
C LYS A 237 31.52 10.96 -10.48
N VAL A 238 30.54 11.80 -10.13
CA VAL A 238 30.19 12.12 -8.74
C VAL A 238 29.82 10.86 -7.95
N VAL A 239 29.01 9.98 -8.55
CA VAL A 239 28.62 8.70 -7.93
C VAL A 239 29.85 7.84 -7.63
N LEU A 240 30.76 7.69 -8.59
CA LEU A 240 31.98 6.90 -8.44
C LEU A 240 32.90 7.48 -7.37
N ASP A 241 33.09 8.81 -7.36
CA ASP A 241 33.97 9.50 -6.42
C ASP A 241 33.47 9.33 -4.97
N ILE A 242 32.16 9.48 -4.75
CA ILE A 242 31.53 9.31 -3.42
C ILE A 242 31.49 7.84 -2.99
N SER A 243 31.19 6.91 -3.90
CA SER A 243 30.92 5.51 -3.55
C SER A 243 32.19 4.65 -3.41
N LEU A 244 33.34 5.10 -3.96
CA LEU A 244 34.59 4.32 -3.99
C LEU A 244 35.70 4.89 -3.09
N ASP A 245 35.40 5.82 -2.19
CA ASP A 245 36.38 6.40 -1.24
C ASP A 245 37.66 6.96 -1.90
N ARG A 246 37.60 7.42 -3.16
CA ARG A 246 38.77 8.02 -3.86
C ARG A 246 39.15 9.43 -3.36
N LEU A 247 38.49 9.92 -2.30
CA LEU A 247 38.74 11.23 -1.67
C LEU A 247 39.14 11.10 -0.18
N ASN A 248 40.01 10.14 0.13
CA ASN A 248 40.75 10.10 1.40
C ASN A 248 42.08 10.87 1.37
N SER A 249 42.27 11.78 0.40
CA SER A 249 43.36 12.76 0.42
C SER A 249 42.82 14.15 0.06
N ASN A 250 42.92 15.05 1.03
CA ASN A 250 42.67 16.50 1.02
C ASN A 250 41.22 16.95 1.30
N LYS A 251 41.05 17.54 2.51
CA LYS A 251 39.87 18.31 2.92
C LYS A 251 39.56 19.50 2.00
N GLU A 252 40.56 20.01 1.27
CA GLU A 252 40.42 21.15 0.37
C GLU A 252 39.70 20.81 -0.96
N SER A 253 39.89 19.61 -1.51
CA SER A 253 39.23 19.19 -2.75
C SER A 253 37.73 18.86 -2.56
N ARG A 254 37.32 18.48 -1.34
CA ARG A 254 35.89 18.38 -0.96
C ARG A 254 35.19 19.74 -0.98
N ILE A 255 35.90 20.82 -0.64
CA ILE A 255 35.35 22.19 -0.61
C ILE A 255 35.24 22.75 -2.04
N GLU A 256 36.22 22.49 -2.93
CA GLU A 256 36.15 22.96 -4.32
C GLU A 256 35.05 22.29 -5.16
N ILE A 257 34.81 20.98 -4.99
CA ILE A 257 33.76 20.27 -5.73
C ILE A 257 32.37 20.62 -5.17
N MET A 258 32.23 20.80 -3.85
CA MET A 258 31.00 21.35 -3.26
C MET A 258 30.78 22.79 -3.72
N ASN A 259 31.79 23.66 -3.75
CA ASN A 259 31.63 25.05 -4.18
C ASN A 259 31.30 25.21 -5.67
N ASN A 260 31.83 24.34 -6.55
CA ASN A 260 31.46 24.35 -7.97
C ASN A 260 30.09 23.72 -8.27
N SER A 261 29.49 23.03 -7.29
CA SER A 261 28.18 22.37 -7.41
C SER A 261 27.09 23.01 -6.53
N THR A 262 27.45 23.98 -5.68
CA THR A 262 26.55 24.64 -4.75
C THR A 262 26.55 26.13 -5.05
N ILE A 263 25.62 26.57 -5.89
CA ILE A 263 25.16 27.96 -5.78
C ILE A 263 24.48 28.06 -4.41
N ALA A 264 24.90 29.05 -3.63
CA ALA A 264 24.64 29.14 -2.22
C ALA A 264 23.16 29.00 -1.86
N VAL A 265 22.78 27.87 -1.27
CA VAL A 265 21.59 27.79 -0.43
C VAL A 265 21.86 28.68 0.78
N LYS A 266 21.34 29.91 0.72
CA LYS A 266 21.17 30.74 1.91
C LYS A 266 20.43 29.88 2.92
N GLN A 267 21.10 29.54 4.02
CA GLN A 267 20.43 29.07 5.23
C GLN A 267 19.29 30.04 5.52
N LEU A 268 18.05 29.56 5.37
CA LEU A 268 16.89 30.25 5.92
C LEU A 268 17.17 30.47 7.41
N PRO A 269 16.81 31.66 7.94
CA PRO A 269 17.14 32.01 9.31
C PRO A 269 16.61 30.94 10.25
N ILE A 270 17.52 30.40 11.07
CA ILE A 270 17.20 29.56 12.21
C ILE A 270 16.17 30.35 13.03
N ALA A 271 14.94 29.84 13.06
CA ALA A 271 13.92 30.35 13.95
C ALA A 271 14.51 30.35 15.37
N LYS A 272 14.46 31.50 16.03
CA LYS A 272 14.99 31.68 17.38
C LYS A 272 14.49 30.54 18.28
N HIS A 273 15.42 29.79 18.85
CA HIS A 273 15.13 28.74 19.83
C HIS A 273 14.47 29.37 21.06
N GLU A 274 13.19 29.04 21.30
CA GLU A 274 12.56 29.27 22.59
C GLU A 274 13.07 28.22 23.59
N LYS A 275 13.41 28.66 24.82
CA LYS A 275 13.74 27.74 25.91
C LYS A 275 12.48 26.93 26.23
N ALA A 276 12.54 25.61 26.10
CA ALA A 276 11.45 24.73 26.53
C ALA A 276 11.28 24.80 28.04
N GLU A 277 10.04 24.82 28.53
CA GLU A 277 9.74 24.60 29.94
C GLU A 277 9.46 23.11 30.20
N LEU A 278 9.91 22.60 31.34
CA LEU A 278 9.65 21.22 31.75
C LEU A 278 8.21 21.07 32.25
N PRO A 279 7.62 19.87 32.19
CA PRO A 279 6.34 19.62 32.82
C PRO A 279 6.38 19.99 34.31
N ASN A 280 5.33 20.64 34.81
CA ASN A 280 5.22 21.00 36.23
C ASN A 280 5.49 19.78 37.13
N GLY A 281 6.32 19.96 38.16
CA GLY A 281 6.72 18.89 39.07
C GLY A 281 7.87 18.02 38.57
N TRP A 282 8.64 18.46 37.56
CA TRP A 282 9.86 17.82 37.09
C TRP A 282 11.03 18.81 37.03
N PHE A 283 12.22 18.36 37.42
CA PHE A 283 13.46 19.13 37.29
C PHE A 283 14.52 18.35 36.50
N ALA A 284 15.41 19.07 35.82
CA ALA A 284 16.50 18.47 35.05
C ALA A 284 17.63 17.96 35.95
N SER A 285 18.23 16.82 35.58
CA SER A 285 19.48 16.35 36.18
C SER A 285 20.69 17.16 35.65
N ASN A 286 21.81 17.14 36.38
CA ASN A 286 23.06 17.76 35.91
C ASN A 286 23.51 17.13 34.56
N GLY A 287 23.91 17.96 33.60
CA GLY A 287 24.44 17.53 32.29
C GLY A 287 23.41 17.37 31.15
N LEU A 288 22.16 17.81 31.34
CA LEU A 288 21.10 17.66 30.35
C LEU A 288 21.06 18.80 29.31
N MET A 289 21.07 18.44 28.03
CA MET A 289 20.68 19.32 26.92
C MET A 289 19.29 18.92 26.44
N PHE A 290 18.33 19.84 26.49
CA PHE A 290 17.00 19.61 25.95
C PHE A 290 16.51 20.82 25.15
N GLU A 291 15.75 20.54 24.10
CA GLU A 291 15.16 21.54 23.21
C GLU A 291 13.66 21.32 23.10
N GLY A 292 12.91 22.42 22.99
CA GLY A 292 11.46 22.41 22.83
C GLY A 292 11.13 22.65 21.37
N PHE A 293 10.32 21.77 20.79
CA PHE A 293 9.89 21.93 19.40
C PHE A 293 8.43 21.51 19.27
N ASN A 294 7.53 22.49 19.05
CA ASN A 294 6.08 22.27 18.86
C ASN A 294 5.47 21.31 19.92
N ASP A 295 5.51 21.70 21.20
CA ASP A 295 5.02 20.92 22.37
C ASP A 295 5.76 19.59 22.66
N ASN A 296 6.82 19.27 21.92
CA ASN A 296 7.65 18.09 22.16
C ASN A 296 8.93 18.46 22.91
N LEU A 297 9.31 17.62 23.86
CA LEU A 297 10.53 17.72 24.63
C LEU A 297 11.59 16.78 24.04
N VAL A 298 12.61 17.34 23.41
CA VAL A 298 13.69 16.59 22.79
C VAL A 298 14.83 16.47 23.78
N ILE A 299 15.18 15.24 24.19
CA ILE A 299 16.32 14.96 25.06
C ILE A 299 17.47 14.40 24.22
N SER A 300 18.65 15.00 24.36
CA SER A 300 19.89 14.49 23.73
C SER A 300 21.02 14.44 24.76
N ALA A 301 21.78 13.34 24.78
CA ALA A 301 23.03 13.29 25.53
C ALA A 301 24.19 13.72 24.62
N LEU A 302 24.97 14.74 25.03
CA LEU A 302 26.22 15.09 24.36
C LEU A 302 27.28 14.04 24.71
N LEU A 303 27.94 13.50 23.67
CA LEU A 303 29.16 12.72 23.81
C LEU A 303 30.31 13.65 24.23
N GLU A 304 30.36 14.05 25.49
CA GLU A 304 31.66 14.31 26.12
C GLU A 304 32.25 12.95 26.49
N LYS A 305 33.48 12.70 26.02
CA LYS A 305 34.15 11.40 26.05
C LYS A 305 34.31 10.76 27.43
N ASP A 306 33.97 11.46 28.52
CA ASP A 306 34.16 11.01 29.90
C ASP A 306 32.89 11.05 30.78
N PHE A 307 31.69 11.34 30.23
CA PHE A 307 30.46 11.34 31.03
C PHE A 307 29.93 9.90 31.27
N LYS A 308 30.07 9.40 32.51
CA LYS A 308 29.55 8.09 32.96
C LYS A 308 28.15 8.19 33.62
N GLY A 309 27.37 9.23 33.33
CA GLY A 309 26.06 9.49 33.94
C GLY A 309 24.87 9.31 33.00
N GLU A 310 23.66 9.18 33.56
CA GLU A 310 22.39 9.22 32.83
C GLU A 310 21.85 10.66 32.80
N ALA A 311 21.46 11.17 31.63
CA ALA A 311 20.93 12.53 31.49
C ALA A 311 19.40 12.48 31.30
N GLY A 312 18.63 13.15 32.17
CA GLY A 312 17.17 13.14 32.08
C GLY A 312 16.45 14.06 33.06
N PHE A 313 15.14 13.88 33.18
CA PHE A 313 14.28 14.61 34.10
C PHE A 313 13.88 13.73 35.27
N ILE A 314 13.77 14.33 36.46
CA ILE A 314 13.43 13.68 37.71
C ILE A 314 12.14 14.31 38.26
N SER A 315 11.20 13.48 38.73
CA SER A 315 9.99 13.98 39.38
C SER A 315 10.30 14.61 40.74
N GLU A 316 9.59 15.67 41.11
CA GLU A 316 9.67 16.28 42.45
C GLU A 316 9.00 15.39 43.52
N MET A 317 7.94 14.70 43.12
CA MET A 317 7.15 13.79 43.97
C MET A 317 7.72 12.37 43.97
N SER A 318 7.56 11.67 45.10
CA SER A 318 7.96 10.27 45.34
C SER A 318 6.78 9.40 45.82
N PRO A 319 5.75 9.20 44.98
CA PRO A 319 4.51 8.52 45.37
C PRO A 319 4.73 7.02 45.66
N THR A 320 3.86 6.45 46.49
CA THR A 320 3.85 5.00 46.83
C THR A 320 3.05 4.17 45.82
N GLN A 321 2.01 4.76 45.23
CA GLN A 321 1.22 4.22 44.13
C GLN A 321 1.19 5.27 43.01
N LEU A 322 1.46 4.90 41.77
CA LEU A 322 1.65 5.88 40.70
C LEU A 322 1.24 5.39 39.32
N GLU A 323 0.98 6.33 38.43
CA GLU A 323 0.95 6.09 36.99
C GLU A 323 1.85 7.12 36.27
N LEU A 324 2.91 6.63 35.63
CA LEU A 324 3.79 7.41 34.76
C LEU A 324 3.44 7.10 33.31
N SER A 325 2.87 8.07 32.59
CA SER A 325 2.52 7.96 31.18
C SER A 325 3.26 8.97 30.34
N PHE A 326 3.79 8.56 29.19
CA PHE A 326 4.45 9.44 28.23
C PHE A 326 4.42 8.82 26.84
N GLU A 327 4.56 9.63 25.81
CA GLU A 327 4.88 9.15 24.47
C GLU A 327 6.36 9.36 24.19
N VAL A 328 7.00 8.35 23.58
CA VAL A 328 8.41 8.38 23.24
C VAL A 328 8.64 7.99 21.79
N LYS A 329 9.51 8.73 21.11
CA LYS A 329 10.09 8.38 19.81
C LYS A 329 11.60 8.27 19.98
N LEU A 330 12.12 7.07 19.82
CA LEU A 330 13.55 6.77 19.93
C LEU A 330 14.20 6.85 18.55
N GLU A 331 15.36 7.52 18.44
CA GLU A 331 16.22 7.35 17.27
C GLU A 331 16.85 5.95 17.26
N MET A 332 17.42 5.56 16.12
CA MET A 332 17.81 4.17 15.87
C MET A 332 18.94 3.69 16.79
N ASP A 333 19.80 4.60 17.23
CA ASP A 333 20.98 4.35 18.07
C ASP A 333 20.77 4.77 19.54
N THR A 334 19.55 5.08 19.97
CA THR A 334 19.31 5.70 21.27
C THR A 334 19.24 4.69 22.42
N ARG A 335 19.99 4.90 23.50
CA ARG A 335 19.73 4.23 24.80
C ARG A 335 18.79 5.07 25.63
N PHE A 336 17.57 4.59 25.80
CA PHE A 336 16.52 5.25 26.58
C PHE A 336 16.25 4.51 27.90
N ILE A 337 15.92 5.28 28.93
CA ILE A 337 15.72 4.80 30.29
C ILE A 337 14.51 5.52 30.90
N ALA A 338 13.57 4.74 31.42
CA ALA A 338 12.49 5.23 32.26
C ALA A 338 12.50 4.49 33.60
N LYS A 339 12.56 5.20 34.73
CA LYS A 339 12.54 4.61 36.08
C LYS A 339 11.29 5.05 36.83
N ILE A 340 10.73 4.16 37.64
CA ILE A 340 9.72 4.45 38.64
C ILE A 340 10.14 3.86 39.99
N LEU A 341 9.70 4.47 41.09
CA LEU A 341 10.10 4.11 42.46
C LEU A 341 11.63 4.09 42.65
N TRP A 342 12.32 5.08 42.08
CA TRP A 342 13.77 5.26 42.23
C TRP A 342 14.10 5.84 43.60
N GLN A 343 14.84 5.09 44.43
CA GLN A 343 14.91 5.34 45.88
C GLN A 343 15.72 6.56 46.30
N ASP A 344 16.83 6.86 45.61
CA ASP A 344 17.63 8.05 45.87
C ASP A 344 17.95 8.76 44.55
N ARG A 345 17.42 9.98 44.42
CA ARG A 345 17.57 10.83 43.23
C ARG A 345 19.00 11.36 43.02
N ASN A 346 19.87 11.25 44.02
CA ASN A 346 21.28 11.65 43.95
C ASN A 346 22.24 10.47 43.74
N ASP A 347 21.72 9.23 43.79
CA ASP A 347 22.49 8.00 43.58
C ASP A 347 21.94 7.22 42.38
N GLY A 348 22.68 7.28 41.27
CA GLY A 348 22.36 6.60 40.00
C GLY A 348 22.22 5.08 40.10
N GLU A 349 22.85 4.47 41.11
CA GLU A 349 22.85 3.02 41.34
C GLU A 349 21.75 2.57 42.33
N SER A 350 21.05 3.53 42.94
CA SER A 350 19.95 3.23 43.86
C SER A 350 18.81 2.50 43.16
N ASN A 351 18.13 1.64 43.92
CA ASN A 351 17.21 0.67 43.34
C ASN A 351 15.98 1.35 42.70
N SER A 352 15.48 0.75 41.62
CA SER A 352 14.32 1.25 40.87
C SER A 352 13.72 0.12 40.03
N TYR A 353 12.44 0.26 39.66
CA TYR A 353 11.92 -0.44 38.50
C TYR A 353 12.24 0.39 37.26
N HIS A 354 12.92 -0.21 36.29
CA HIS A 354 13.37 0.52 35.12
C HIS A 354 13.08 -0.22 33.82
N LEU A 355 12.65 0.55 32.84
CA LEU A 355 12.50 0.18 31.44
C LEU A 355 13.73 0.71 30.70
N ILE A 356 14.57 -0.20 30.22
CA ILE A 356 15.77 0.13 29.44
C ILE A 356 15.53 -0.30 27.99
N SER A 357 15.88 0.58 27.05
CA SER A 357 15.80 0.33 25.61
C SER A 357 17.08 0.76 24.90
N THR A 358 17.91 -0.20 24.50
CA THR A 358 19.04 -0.03 23.58
C THR A 358 18.69 -0.62 22.19
N PRO A 359 19.48 -0.36 21.14
CA PRO A 359 19.23 -0.96 19.83
C PRO A 359 19.25 -2.50 19.86
N GLU A 360 20.02 -3.07 20.78
CA GLU A 360 20.26 -4.50 20.91
C GLU A 360 19.27 -5.18 21.86
N PHE A 361 18.89 -4.51 22.97
CA PHE A 361 18.05 -5.11 24.01
C PHE A 361 17.06 -4.11 24.58
N CYS A 362 15.86 -4.59 24.90
CA CYS A 362 14.85 -3.80 25.59
C CYS A 362 14.15 -4.66 26.64
N TYR A 363 14.10 -4.18 27.89
CA TYR A 363 13.61 -4.96 29.02
C TYR A 363 13.10 -4.09 30.15
N ILE A 364 12.23 -4.69 30.97
CA ILE A 364 11.85 -4.17 32.29
C ILE A 364 12.56 -4.98 33.38
N ALA A 365 13.17 -4.29 34.31
CA ALA A 365 14.00 -4.88 35.35
C ALA A 365 13.88 -4.12 36.68
N LYS A 366 14.37 -4.75 37.74
CA LYS A 366 14.71 -4.11 39.01
C LYS A 366 16.14 -4.49 39.36
N HIS A 367 17.02 -3.49 39.46
CA HIS A 367 18.47 -3.70 39.62
C HIS A 367 19.02 -4.72 38.59
N HIS A 368 19.82 -5.71 39.01
CA HIS A 368 20.35 -6.78 38.14
C HIS A 368 19.34 -7.89 37.77
N GLN A 369 18.07 -7.78 38.19
CA GLN A 369 17.04 -8.76 37.89
C GLN A 369 16.14 -8.30 36.74
N VAL A 370 16.30 -8.93 35.57
CA VAL A 370 15.42 -8.73 34.42
C VAL A 370 14.12 -9.52 34.61
N PHE A 371 12.98 -8.84 34.63
CA PHE A 371 11.68 -9.50 34.73
C PHE A 371 11.19 -9.99 33.37
N LYS A 372 11.34 -9.17 32.32
CA LYS A 372 10.87 -9.50 30.98
C LYS A 372 11.58 -8.67 29.91
N GLN A 373 11.93 -9.31 28.78
CA GLN A 373 12.30 -8.60 27.56
C GLN A 373 11.05 -8.10 26.83
N ILE A 374 11.04 -6.83 26.44
CA ILE A 374 9.87 -6.15 25.90
C ILE A 374 10.33 -5.22 24.79
N PRO A 375 9.91 -5.41 23.53
CA PRO A 375 10.40 -4.59 22.43
C PRO A 375 9.74 -3.19 22.42
N ILE A 376 10.57 -2.14 22.37
CA ILE A 376 10.17 -0.77 22.03
C ILE A 376 10.67 -0.48 20.61
N ARG A 377 9.75 -0.17 19.69
CA ARG A 377 10.08 0.16 18.29
C ARG A 377 10.82 1.49 18.18
N ARG A 378 11.71 1.62 17.20
CA ARG A 378 12.51 2.84 16.96
C ARG A 378 11.99 3.58 15.74
N GLY A 379 12.23 4.89 15.66
CA GLY A 379 11.81 5.74 14.55
C GLY A 379 10.31 6.07 14.51
N CYS A 380 9.51 5.58 15.46
CA CYS A 380 8.07 5.84 15.58
C CYS A 380 7.69 6.23 17.02
N TRP A 381 6.57 6.94 17.16
CA TRP A 381 6.00 7.27 18.47
C TRP A 381 5.36 6.04 19.10
N GLN A 382 5.61 5.83 20.39
CA GLN A 382 4.93 4.82 21.20
C GLN A 382 4.47 5.43 22.51
N SER A 383 3.26 5.09 22.92
CA SER A 383 2.73 5.42 24.25
C SER A 383 3.23 4.39 25.25
N ILE A 384 3.86 4.86 26.33
CA ILE A 384 4.35 4.06 27.44
C ILE A 384 3.54 4.46 28.68
N ASN A 385 3.02 3.46 29.39
CA ASN A 385 2.33 3.64 30.66
C ASN A 385 2.90 2.65 31.68
N LEU A 386 3.57 3.16 32.70
CA LEU A 386 4.14 2.43 33.82
C LEU A 386 3.29 2.70 35.06
N ARG A 387 2.56 1.70 35.54
CA ARG A 387 1.60 1.84 36.63
C ARG A 387 1.95 0.94 37.82
N ARG A 388 1.85 1.50 39.02
CA ARG A 388 2.02 0.83 40.31
C ARG A 388 0.77 0.98 41.17
N THR A 389 0.13 -0.13 41.51
CA THR A 389 -1.07 -0.17 42.37
C THR A 389 -0.94 -1.20 43.49
N GLU A 390 -1.77 -1.07 44.53
CA GLU A 390 -1.92 -2.07 45.61
C GLU A 390 -0.59 -2.40 46.31
N HIS A 391 0.37 -1.48 46.31
CA HIS A 391 1.74 -1.63 46.84
C HIS A 391 2.53 -2.85 46.31
N THR A 392 2.03 -3.58 45.31
CA THR A 392 2.56 -4.89 44.92
C THR A 392 2.46 -5.16 43.41
N LEU A 393 1.50 -4.56 42.68
CA LEU A 393 1.35 -4.77 41.25
C LEU A 393 2.04 -3.67 40.42
N LEU A 394 2.95 -4.07 39.53
CA LEU A 394 3.57 -3.24 38.49
C LEU A 394 3.03 -3.67 37.12
N GLU A 395 2.41 -2.75 36.38
CA GLU A 395 1.91 -2.96 35.04
C GLU A 395 2.63 -2.03 34.05
N LEU A 396 3.19 -2.59 32.97
CA LEU A 396 3.70 -1.83 31.84
C LEU A 396 2.77 -2.03 30.64
N ARG A 397 2.29 -0.94 30.06
CA ARG A 397 1.58 -0.95 28.76
C ARG A 397 2.38 -0.21 27.71
N ILE A 398 2.38 -0.77 26.50
CA ILE A 398 2.94 -0.14 25.30
C ILE A 398 1.80 -0.03 24.29
N ASN A 399 1.51 1.18 23.82
CA ASN A 399 0.39 1.49 22.93
C ASN A 399 -0.95 0.94 23.44
N GLY A 400 -1.18 1.03 24.75
CA GLY A 400 -2.41 0.56 25.42
C GLY A 400 -2.47 -0.94 25.72
N VAL A 401 -1.59 -1.75 25.12
CA VAL A 401 -1.51 -3.20 25.33
C VAL A 401 -0.64 -3.52 26.55
N VAL A 402 -1.11 -4.40 27.44
CA VAL A 402 -0.33 -4.87 28.60
C VAL A 402 0.89 -5.66 28.13
N ALA A 403 2.07 -5.08 28.27
CA ALA A 403 3.34 -5.70 27.90
C ALA A 403 3.92 -6.54 29.04
N ALA A 404 3.71 -6.12 30.30
CA ALA A 404 4.09 -6.90 31.49
C ALA A 404 3.19 -6.60 32.70
N ARG A 405 3.00 -7.62 33.54
CA ARG A 405 2.44 -7.53 34.90
C ARG A 405 3.39 -8.26 35.84
N ILE A 406 3.88 -7.56 36.86
CA ILE A 406 4.87 -8.04 37.81
C ILE A 406 4.31 -7.81 39.22
N ASN A 407 4.26 -8.87 40.03
CA ASN A 407 3.89 -8.75 41.43
C ASN A 407 5.19 -8.77 42.26
N ASP A 408 5.56 -7.61 42.81
CA ASP A 408 6.77 -7.41 43.61
C ASP A 408 6.52 -6.26 44.59
N ASN A 409 6.92 -6.42 45.85
CA ASN A 409 6.64 -5.49 46.95
C ASN A 409 7.91 -4.86 47.55
N GLN A 410 9.07 -5.00 46.92
CA GLN A 410 10.33 -4.62 47.55
C GLN A 410 10.60 -3.11 47.56
N LEU A 411 10.06 -2.37 46.59
CA LEU A 411 10.14 -0.90 46.55
C LEU A 411 8.78 -0.31 46.90
N GLN A 412 8.76 0.54 47.93
CA GLN A 412 7.53 1.06 48.56
C GLN A 412 7.21 2.50 48.16
N SER A 413 8.23 3.32 47.89
CA SER A 413 8.11 4.68 47.36
C SER A 413 9.40 5.06 46.61
N GLY A 414 9.32 6.08 45.76
CA GLY A 414 10.50 6.64 45.10
C GLY A 414 10.15 7.56 43.93
N TYR A 415 11.16 8.20 43.38
CA TYR A 415 11.04 9.17 42.28
C TYR A 415 10.86 8.48 40.93
N CYS A 416 10.42 9.26 39.94
CA CYS A 416 10.40 8.86 38.53
C CYS A 416 11.53 9.55 37.76
N PHE A 417 12.11 8.86 36.79
CA PHE A 417 13.15 9.39 35.92
C PHE A 417 12.85 9.07 34.46
N LEU A 418 13.05 10.04 33.55
CA LEU A 418 13.01 9.85 32.10
C LEU A 418 14.26 10.43 31.48
N GLY A 419 15.06 9.60 30.80
CA GLY A 419 16.35 10.06 30.28
C GLY A 419 16.93 9.19 29.17
N VAL A 420 18.08 9.65 28.67
CA VAL A 420 18.89 8.95 27.68
C VAL A 420 20.30 8.75 28.20
N GLY A 421 20.87 7.57 27.90
CA GLY A 421 22.29 7.29 28.14
C GLY A 421 23.18 7.72 26.96
N TYR A 422 22.68 7.59 25.73
CA TYR A 422 23.28 8.09 24.50
C TYR A 422 22.23 8.16 23.40
N GLY A 423 22.50 8.94 22.34
CA GLY A 423 21.55 9.19 21.25
C GLY A 423 20.49 10.21 21.66
N LYS A 424 19.32 10.15 21.00
CA LYS A 424 18.29 11.18 21.08
C LYS A 424 16.89 10.58 21.16
N ALA A 425 16.13 11.02 22.16
CA ALA A 425 14.74 10.65 22.37
C ALA A 425 13.86 11.90 22.32
N THR A 426 12.74 11.82 21.61
CA THR A 426 11.70 12.85 21.68
C THR A 426 10.57 12.34 22.56
N LEU A 427 10.17 13.14 23.55
CA LEU A 427 9.09 12.86 24.48
C LEU A 427 7.96 13.88 24.32
N ARG A 428 6.73 13.46 24.57
CA ARG A 428 5.57 14.35 24.72
C ARG A 428 4.53 13.71 25.62
N ASN A 429 3.52 14.49 26.02
CA ASN A 429 2.42 14.02 26.87
C ASN A 429 2.89 13.33 28.17
N ILE A 430 3.97 13.84 28.79
CA ILE A 430 4.51 13.31 30.04
C ILE A 430 3.55 13.66 31.18
N ARG A 431 3.07 12.66 31.90
CA ARG A 431 2.17 12.82 33.05
C ARG A 431 2.56 11.83 34.14
N LEU A 432 2.62 12.32 35.38
CA LEU A 432 2.78 11.52 36.58
C LEU A 432 1.55 11.73 37.47
N LEU A 433 0.90 10.64 37.87
CA LEU A 433 -0.24 10.64 38.77
C LEU A 433 0.12 9.93 40.07
N ASP A 434 -0.19 10.56 41.20
CA ASP A 434 -0.21 9.92 42.52
C ASP A 434 -1.53 9.17 42.70
N LEU A 435 -1.46 7.84 42.74
CA LEU A 435 -2.63 7.01 42.96
C LEU A 435 -2.92 6.78 44.45
N SER A 436 -2.00 7.15 45.35
CA SER A 436 -2.21 6.99 46.81
C SER A 436 -3.30 7.92 47.37
N GLN A 437 -3.65 8.97 46.62
CA GLN A 437 -4.74 9.90 46.94
C GLN A 437 -6.12 9.34 46.56
N TYR A 438 -6.17 8.17 45.93
CA TYR A 438 -7.37 7.53 45.39
C TYR A 438 -7.69 6.19 46.06
N ASP A 439 -7.24 5.95 47.30
CA ASP A 439 -7.64 4.75 48.06
C ASP A 439 -9.05 4.86 48.67
N ASP A 440 -9.80 3.78 48.46
CA ASP A 440 -11.14 3.38 48.88
C ASP A 440 -11.85 4.19 49.98
N LYS A 441 -12.99 4.79 49.62
CA LYS A 441 -14.14 4.90 50.54
C LYS A 441 -15.10 3.73 50.29
N PRO A 442 -15.34 2.84 51.27
CA PRO A 442 -16.34 1.80 51.15
C PRO A 442 -17.73 2.45 51.14
N LEU A 443 -18.46 2.31 50.04
CA LEU A 443 -19.89 2.63 49.98
C LEU A 443 -20.67 1.60 50.81
N SER A 444 -20.66 1.80 52.12
CA SER A 444 -21.65 1.21 53.04
C SER A 444 -22.85 2.15 53.16
N SER A 445 -23.98 1.72 52.61
CA SER A 445 -25.32 1.86 53.19
C SER A 445 -26.35 1.34 52.19
N LYS A 446 -26.76 0.08 52.39
CA LYS A 446 -28.15 -0.30 52.09
C LYS A 446 -28.99 0.07 53.32
N PRO A 447 -30.22 0.54 53.12
CA PRO A 447 -31.39 -0.34 53.31
C PRO A 447 -32.40 -0.11 52.17
N SER A 448 -33.38 -0.93 51.84
CA SER A 448 -33.96 -2.19 52.34
C SER A 448 -34.80 -2.67 51.16
N GLY A 449 -34.60 -3.86 50.63
CA GLY A 449 -35.41 -5.00 51.02
C GLY A 449 -36.28 -5.45 49.84
N LEU A 450 -35.84 -6.47 49.12
CA LEU A 450 -36.70 -7.49 48.51
C LEU A 450 -35.83 -8.67 48.08
N ASN A 451 -36.07 -9.78 48.77
CA ASN A 451 -35.44 -11.07 48.55
C ASN A 451 -35.54 -11.51 47.10
N ARG A 452 -34.41 -11.91 46.52
CA ARG A 452 -34.36 -13.03 45.58
C ARG A 452 -32.98 -13.67 45.66
N THR A 453 -32.95 -14.83 46.27
CA THR A 453 -31.94 -15.85 46.02
C THR A 453 -31.81 -16.05 44.52
N ASP A 454 -30.65 -15.76 43.94
CA ASP A 454 -30.22 -16.59 42.82
C ASP A 454 -28.71 -16.62 42.64
N ARG A 455 -28.25 -17.81 42.30
CA ARG A 455 -26.87 -18.18 42.04
C ARG A 455 -26.39 -17.50 40.75
N SER A 456 -25.23 -16.86 40.79
CA SER A 456 -24.39 -16.69 39.60
C SER A 456 -22.93 -16.91 39.99
N ARG A 457 -22.45 -18.16 39.93
CA ARG A 457 -21.72 -18.69 38.76
C ARG A 457 -20.80 -17.63 38.16
N GLN A 458 -19.52 -17.73 38.51
CA GLN A 458 -18.46 -17.57 37.53
C GLN A 458 -18.86 -18.32 36.25
N THR A 459 -19.16 -17.61 35.18
CA THR A 459 -19.16 -18.19 33.84
C THR A 459 -17.91 -17.70 33.15
N GLY A 460 -16.86 -18.53 33.18
CA GLY A 460 -15.81 -18.45 32.18
C GLY A 460 -16.46 -18.68 30.82
N TYR A 461 -16.59 -17.63 30.02
CA TYR A 461 -16.89 -17.80 28.61
C TYR A 461 -15.57 -18.19 27.94
N GLN A 462 -15.32 -19.49 27.78
CA GLN A 462 -14.30 -19.96 26.86
C GLN A 462 -14.78 -19.58 25.46
N VAL A 463 -14.09 -18.64 24.81
CA VAL A 463 -14.30 -18.39 23.37
C VAL A 463 -13.96 -19.71 22.67
N LYS A 464 -14.98 -20.38 22.15
CA LYS A 464 -14.83 -21.66 21.46
C LYS A 464 -14.21 -21.37 20.10
N THR A 465 -12.88 -21.53 19.98
CA THR A 465 -12.21 -21.47 18.68
C THR A 465 -12.78 -22.54 17.75
N LEU A 466 -13.12 -22.15 16.53
CA LEU A 466 -13.57 -23.02 15.44
C LEU A 466 -12.64 -22.78 14.23
N PRO A 467 -11.46 -23.42 14.22
CA PRO A 467 -10.52 -23.30 13.10
C PRO A 467 -11.15 -23.75 11.78
N PHE A 468 -10.66 -23.21 10.68
CA PHE A 468 -11.03 -23.73 9.35
C PHE A 468 -10.34 -25.07 9.10
N THR A 469 -11.05 -26.03 8.50
CA THR A 469 -10.45 -27.32 8.10
C THR A 469 -9.99 -27.32 6.65
N GLU A 470 -10.42 -26.33 5.87
CA GLU A 470 -10.04 -26.10 4.48
C GLU A 470 -10.07 -24.59 4.19
N MET A 471 -9.66 -24.19 2.98
CA MET A 471 -9.74 -22.78 2.60
C MET A 471 -11.22 -22.34 2.51
N PRO A 472 -11.65 -21.29 3.23
CA PRO A 472 -13.07 -21.02 3.39
C PRO A 472 -13.73 -20.49 2.12
N VAL A 473 -14.98 -20.86 1.85
CA VAL A 473 -15.80 -20.18 0.83
C VAL A 473 -16.21 -18.81 1.36
N ARG A 474 -15.99 -17.79 0.55
CA ARG A 474 -16.17 -16.37 0.88
C ARG A 474 -17.22 -15.81 -0.05
N ASN A 475 -18.44 -15.71 0.46
CA ASN A 475 -19.56 -15.10 -0.25
C ASN A 475 -19.55 -13.58 -0.05
N LEU A 476 -20.12 -12.85 -1.00
CA LEU A 476 -20.38 -11.42 -0.94
C LEU A 476 -21.88 -11.18 -0.96
N ILE A 477 -22.36 -10.36 -0.05
CA ILE A 477 -23.66 -9.71 -0.15
C ILE A 477 -23.44 -8.20 -0.12
N TYR A 478 -23.96 -7.50 -1.12
CA TYR A 478 -23.79 -6.06 -1.23
C TYR A 478 -25.11 -5.35 -1.52
N HIS A 479 -25.48 -4.39 -0.68
CA HIS A 479 -26.68 -3.57 -0.90
C HIS A 479 -26.33 -2.22 -1.55
N ILE A 480 -27.12 -1.77 -2.53
CA ILE A 480 -26.90 -0.51 -3.23
C ILE A 480 -28.22 0.22 -3.54
N TRP A 481 -28.26 1.49 -3.17
CA TRP A 481 -29.24 2.48 -3.64
C TRP A 481 -28.50 3.48 -4.54
N PRO A 482 -28.56 3.34 -5.87
CA PRO A 482 -27.65 4.04 -6.77
C PRO A 482 -28.21 5.43 -7.12
N VAL A 483 -28.23 6.33 -6.14
CA VAL A 483 -28.66 7.72 -6.31
C VAL A 483 -27.87 8.39 -7.45
N LYS A 484 -28.56 9.10 -8.35
CA LYS A 484 -27.98 9.82 -9.49
C LYS A 484 -26.79 10.68 -9.06
N GLY A 485 -25.62 10.40 -9.60
CA GLY A 485 -24.35 10.99 -9.21
C GLY A 485 -23.21 9.99 -9.37
N SER A 486 -22.10 10.23 -8.66
CA SER A 486 -20.86 9.46 -8.85
C SER A 486 -20.53 8.52 -7.69
N ILE A 487 -21.11 8.72 -6.51
CA ILE A 487 -20.68 8.04 -5.28
C ILE A 487 -21.07 6.56 -5.26
N TRP A 488 -22.19 6.19 -5.89
CA TRP A 488 -22.56 4.77 -6.05
C TRP A 488 -21.54 4.03 -6.93
N ARG A 489 -21.08 4.66 -8.02
CA ARG A 489 -20.08 4.09 -8.94
C ARG A 489 -18.73 3.97 -8.24
N TRP A 490 -18.31 5.00 -7.51
CA TRP A 490 -17.10 4.97 -6.70
C TRP A 490 -17.10 3.82 -5.68
N ASN A 491 -18.24 3.54 -5.04
CA ASN A 491 -18.38 2.40 -4.13
C ASN A 491 -18.19 1.07 -4.86
N LEU A 492 -18.79 0.90 -6.06
CA LEU A 492 -18.57 -0.29 -6.88
C LEU A 492 -17.10 -0.41 -7.31
N ASP A 493 -16.43 0.69 -7.64
CA ASP A 493 -15.01 0.65 -7.99
C ASP A 493 -14.14 0.19 -6.80
N GLN A 494 -14.49 0.55 -5.56
CA GLN A 494 -13.82 0.04 -4.36
C GLN A 494 -14.02 -1.46 -4.16
N LEU A 495 -15.22 -1.96 -4.48
CA LEU A 495 -15.58 -3.38 -4.39
C LEU A 495 -14.89 -4.21 -5.51
N ILE A 496 -14.94 -3.72 -6.76
CA ILE A 496 -14.34 -4.37 -7.93
C ILE A 496 -12.84 -4.59 -7.75
N LYS A 497 -12.12 -3.60 -7.19
CA LYS A 497 -10.67 -3.71 -6.86
C LYS A 497 -10.30 -4.87 -5.95
N ARG A 498 -11.28 -5.49 -5.28
CA ARG A 498 -11.12 -6.52 -4.25
C ARG A 498 -12.03 -7.72 -4.50
N MET A 499 -12.66 -7.80 -5.68
CA MET A 499 -13.71 -8.76 -5.97
C MET A 499 -13.23 -10.22 -5.85
N GLU A 500 -11.96 -10.46 -6.17
CA GLU A 500 -11.40 -11.81 -6.23
C GLU A 500 -11.17 -12.48 -4.88
N ILE A 501 -11.31 -11.74 -3.77
CA ILE A 501 -11.39 -12.38 -2.45
C ILE A 501 -12.65 -13.26 -2.33
N PHE A 502 -13.71 -12.99 -3.09
CA PHE A 502 -14.98 -13.70 -3.02
C PHE A 502 -15.04 -14.84 -4.03
N ASN A 503 -14.68 -16.05 -3.59
CA ASN A 503 -14.74 -17.28 -4.39
C ASN A 503 -16.13 -17.97 -4.34
N GLY A 504 -17.04 -17.51 -3.47
CA GLY A 504 -18.42 -18.02 -3.35
C GLY A 504 -19.45 -17.22 -4.15
N ARG A 505 -20.71 -17.22 -3.73
CA ARG A 505 -21.76 -16.40 -4.35
C ARG A 505 -21.48 -14.91 -4.17
N ARG A 506 -21.77 -14.09 -5.19
CA ARG A 506 -21.65 -12.62 -5.15
C ARG A 506 -23.04 -12.02 -5.42
N ILE A 507 -23.79 -11.68 -4.38
CA ILE A 507 -25.19 -11.23 -4.49
C ILE A 507 -25.29 -9.72 -4.27
N ILE A 508 -25.92 -9.03 -5.22
CA ILE A 508 -26.07 -7.57 -5.24
C ILE A 508 -27.54 -7.19 -5.13
N GLY A 509 -27.92 -6.59 -4.01
CA GLY A 509 -29.27 -6.07 -3.76
C GLY A 509 -29.39 -4.63 -4.24
N ILE A 510 -30.07 -4.40 -5.36
CA ILE A 510 -30.31 -3.08 -5.93
C ILE A 510 -31.68 -2.59 -5.49
N VAL A 511 -31.73 -1.45 -4.78
CA VAL A 511 -32.98 -0.73 -4.54
C VAL A 511 -33.01 0.55 -5.38
N HIS A 512 -34.16 0.87 -5.98
CA HIS A 512 -34.27 2.03 -6.87
C HIS A 512 -35.59 2.81 -6.69
N ASP A 513 -35.52 4.09 -7.01
CA ASP A 513 -36.61 5.08 -6.99
C ASP A 513 -36.31 6.21 -8.00
N ASP A 514 -37.12 7.26 -8.05
CA ASP A 514 -36.96 8.38 -9.00
C ASP A 514 -35.61 9.13 -8.87
N ARG A 515 -34.95 9.00 -7.72
CA ARG A 515 -33.62 9.58 -7.46
C ARG A 515 -32.48 8.70 -7.96
N SER A 516 -32.75 7.46 -8.35
CA SER A 516 -31.75 6.47 -8.72
C SER A 516 -31.43 6.51 -10.22
N VAL A 517 -30.22 6.07 -10.59
CA VAL A 517 -29.96 5.61 -11.97
C VAL A 517 -30.70 4.29 -12.22
N SER A 518 -30.72 3.81 -13.47
CA SER A 518 -31.37 2.54 -13.77
C SER A 518 -30.65 1.37 -13.08
N PRO A 519 -31.37 0.32 -12.63
CA PRO A 519 -30.74 -0.92 -12.16
C PRO A 519 -29.79 -1.54 -13.20
N GLU A 520 -30.07 -1.35 -14.49
CA GLU A 520 -29.26 -1.82 -15.61
C GLU A 520 -27.86 -1.20 -15.59
N GLU A 521 -27.72 0.10 -15.32
CA GLU A 521 -26.40 0.74 -15.20
C GLU A 521 -25.53 0.12 -14.07
N VAL A 522 -26.16 -0.35 -13.00
CA VAL A 522 -25.46 -1.07 -11.91
C VAL A 522 -25.05 -2.48 -12.35
N LYS A 523 -25.88 -3.16 -13.14
CA LYS A 523 -25.56 -4.49 -13.69
C LYS A 523 -24.41 -4.39 -14.69
N ASP A 524 -24.45 -3.44 -15.60
CA ASP A 524 -23.40 -3.17 -16.59
C ASP A 524 -22.08 -2.83 -15.90
N ALA A 525 -22.16 -2.06 -14.82
CA ALA A 525 -21.01 -1.72 -13.97
C ALA A 525 -20.30 -2.93 -13.35
N LEU A 526 -21.01 -4.06 -13.19
CA LEU A 526 -20.54 -5.30 -12.58
C LEU A 526 -20.50 -6.47 -13.58
N GLU A 527 -20.64 -6.19 -14.87
CA GLU A 527 -20.62 -7.20 -15.92
C GLU A 527 -19.28 -7.97 -15.92
N GLY A 528 -19.37 -9.30 -16.04
CA GLY A 528 -18.21 -10.19 -16.03
C GLY A 528 -17.64 -10.50 -14.64
N HIS A 529 -18.17 -9.91 -13.57
CA HIS A 529 -17.70 -10.18 -12.19
C HIS A 529 -18.47 -11.30 -11.47
N GLY A 530 -19.30 -12.07 -12.17
CA GLY A 530 -20.02 -13.22 -11.57
C GLY A 530 -21.02 -12.82 -10.48
N CYS A 531 -21.65 -11.65 -10.63
CA CYS A 531 -22.63 -11.10 -9.71
C CYS A 531 -24.05 -11.59 -10.03
N GLU A 532 -24.79 -11.93 -8.98
CA GLU A 532 -26.22 -12.23 -9.01
C GLU A 532 -27.00 -11.00 -8.50
N PHE A 533 -28.15 -10.69 -9.08
CA PHE A 533 -28.85 -9.43 -8.80
C PHE A 533 -30.23 -9.65 -8.21
N PHE A 534 -30.54 -8.86 -7.19
CA PHE A 534 -31.86 -8.78 -6.59
C PHE A 534 -32.36 -7.33 -6.64
N VAL A 535 -33.35 -7.03 -7.49
CA VAL A 535 -33.86 -5.66 -7.71
C VAL A 535 -35.18 -5.47 -6.97
N GLN A 536 -35.34 -4.35 -6.25
CA GLN A 536 -36.58 -3.96 -5.58
C GLN A 536 -36.81 -2.44 -5.62
N PRO A 537 -38.07 -1.98 -5.48
CA PRO A 537 -38.34 -0.58 -5.19
C PRO A 537 -37.71 -0.16 -3.85
N ASN A 538 -37.13 1.04 -3.79
CA ASN A 538 -36.64 1.62 -2.55
C ASN A 538 -37.80 2.09 -1.67
N ASN A 539 -37.68 1.94 -0.34
CA ASN A 539 -38.64 2.45 0.63
C ASN A 539 -37.93 2.84 1.95
N GLU A 540 -38.71 3.27 2.94
CA GLU A 540 -38.20 3.74 4.24
C GLU A 540 -37.39 2.70 5.04
N LEU A 541 -37.49 1.40 4.71
CA LEU A 541 -36.73 0.33 5.36
C LEU A 541 -35.30 0.17 4.80
N GLY A 542 -35.01 0.73 3.63
CA GLY A 542 -33.69 0.68 3.00
C GLY A 542 -33.14 -0.75 2.88
N GLU A 543 -31.96 -1.00 3.46
CA GLU A 543 -31.27 -2.30 3.36
C GLU A 543 -32.05 -3.51 3.91
N VAL A 544 -32.97 -3.27 4.86
CA VAL A 544 -33.82 -4.33 5.46
C VAL A 544 -34.69 -5.03 4.41
N ILE A 545 -35.01 -4.37 3.29
CA ILE A 545 -35.80 -4.96 2.18
C ILE A 545 -35.07 -6.15 1.54
N THR A 546 -33.74 -6.06 1.48
CA THR A 546 -32.89 -6.98 0.69
C THR A 546 -32.11 -7.94 1.56
N PHE A 547 -31.61 -7.51 2.73
CA PHE A 547 -30.71 -8.29 3.57
C PHE A 547 -31.24 -9.69 3.94
N PRO A 548 -32.47 -9.87 4.48
CA PRO A 548 -32.94 -11.20 4.88
C PRO A 548 -33.14 -12.15 3.69
N LYS A 549 -33.46 -11.60 2.52
CA LYS A 549 -33.65 -12.38 1.29
C LYS A 549 -32.30 -12.87 0.77
N MET A 550 -31.31 -11.99 0.66
CA MET A 550 -29.96 -12.34 0.23
C MET A 550 -29.23 -13.26 1.23
N MET A 551 -29.47 -13.11 2.54
CA MET A 551 -28.90 -14.01 3.54
C MET A 551 -29.43 -15.44 3.43
N LYS A 552 -30.69 -15.64 3.01
CA LYS A 552 -31.25 -16.98 2.75
C LYS A 552 -30.57 -17.67 1.58
N GLU A 553 -30.19 -16.92 0.55
CA GLU A 553 -29.52 -17.45 -0.64
C GLU A 553 -28.13 -18.05 -0.33
N VAL A 554 -27.41 -17.47 0.63
CA VAL A 554 -26.10 -17.99 1.07
C VAL A 554 -26.19 -18.90 2.30
N ALA A 555 -27.39 -19.32 2.71
CA ALA A 555 -27.55 -20.06 3.96
C ALA A 555 -26.89 -21.45 3.89
N SER A 556 -25.85 -21.65 4.69
CA SER A 556 -25.14 -22.92 4.83
C SER A 556 -24.80 -23.19 6.30
N GLN A 557 -24.77 -24.46 6.69
CA GLN A 557 -24.25 -24.88 8.00
C GLN A 557 -22.79 -25.34 7.93
N ASN A 558 -22.16 -25.27 6.75
CA ASN A 558 -20.77 -25.65 6.58
C ASN A 558 -19.86 -24.74 7.43
N PRO A 559 -19.00 -25.31 8.30
CA PRO A 559 -18.09 -24.52 9.11
C PRO A 559 -17.09 -23.73 8.29
N ASN A 560 -16.77 -24.09 7.05
CA ASN A 560 -15.80 -23.37 6.22
C ASN A 560 -16.43 -22.28 5.34
N GLU A 561 -17.64 -21.81 5.64
CA GLU A 561 -18.29 -20.75 4.87
C GLU A 561 -18.42 -19.43 5.62
N LEU A 562 -18.19 -18.36 4.87
CA LEU A 562 -18.25 -16.97 5.30
C LEU A 562 -19.09 -16.14 4.34
N THR A 563 -19.69 -15.07 4.86
CA THR A 563 -20.28 -14.00 4.03
C THR A 563 -19.77 -12.66 4.50
N PHE A 564 -19.23 -11.86 3.58
CA PHE A 564 -19.04 -10.44 3.80
C PHE A 564 -20.32 -9.70 3.41
N TYR A 565 -20.85 -8.90 4.32
CA TYR A 565 -21.94 -7.96 4.06
C TYR A 565 -21.43 -6.53 4.10
N SER A 566 -21.75 -5.74 3.07
CA SER A 566 -21.52 -4.30 3.02
C SER A 566 -22.58 -3.59 2.20
N HIS A 567 -22.58 -2.27 2.20
CA HIS A 567 -23.44 -1.48 1.32
C HIS A 567 -22.79 -0.21 0.80
N ALA A 568 -23.37 0.37 -0.26
CA ALA A 568 -22.91 1.62 -0.85
C ALA A 568 -23.19 2.81 0.09
N LYS A 569 -22.19 3.21 0.87
CA LYS A 569 -22.28 4.32 1.83
C LYS A 569 -22.02 5.66 1.14
N GLY A 570 -22.55 6.73 1.74
CA GLY A 570 -22.36 8.09 1.24
C GLY A 570 -23.37 8.51 0.15
N VAL A 571 -23.96 7.56 -0.57
CA VAL A 571 -24.88 7.80 -1.71
C VAL A 571 -26.06 8.72 -1.38
N LYS A 572 -26.58 8.65 -0.15
CA LYS A 572 -27.72 9.48 0.28
C LYS A 572 -27.40 10.98 0.36
N TYR A 573 -26.12 11.31 0.46
CA TYR A 573 -25.61 12.68 0.60
C TYR A 573 -25.18 13.29 -0.74
N GLU A 574 -25.30 12.57 -1.85
CA GLU A 574 -24.97 13.09 -3.18
C GLU A 574 -25.78 14.39 -3.48
N SER A 575 -25.16 15.45 -4.01
CA SER A 575 -23.75 15.60 -4.43
C SER A 575 -22.79 16.19 -3.37
N ASP A 576 -23.24 16.33 -2.12
CA ASP A 576 -22.53 16.98 -1.01
C ASP A 576 -21.96 15.97 0.00
N VAL A 577 -21.08 15.09 -0.48
CA VAL A 577 -20.43 14.09 0.37
C VAL A 577 -19.19 14.67 1.02
N SER A 578 -19.22 14.81 2.35
CA SER A 578 -18.06 15.31 3.11
C SER A 578 -16.85 14.37 3.03
N GLU A 579 -15.65 14.92 3.14
CA GLU A 579 -14.39 14.17 3.18
C GLU A 579 -14.37 13.10 4.29
N ALA A 580 -14.91 13.41 5.47
CA ALA A 580 -14.99 12.46 6.58
C ALA A 580 -15.83 11.21 6.25
N ILE A 581 -16.91 11.38 5.48
CA ILE A 581 -17.72 10.25 5.00
C ILE A 581 -16.89 9.42 4.02
N THR A 582 -16.27 10.04 3.03
CA THR A 582 -15.43 9.33 2.05
C THR A 582 -14.30 8.54 2.73
N ARG A 583 -13.57 9.16 3.67
CA ARG A 583 -12.51 8.51 4.47
C ARG A 583 -13.04 7.31 5.27
N TRP A 584 -14.20 7.47 5.90
CA TRP A 584 -14.84 6.39 6.65
C TRP A 584 -15.24 5.21 5.77
N VAL A 585 -15.79 5.48 4.58
CA VAL A 585 -16.19 4.43 3.64
C VAL A 585 -14.97 3.74 3.04
N GLU A 586 -13.96 4.49 2.61
CA GLU A 586 -12.71 3.95 2.08
C GLU A 586 -12.01 3.05 3.11
N THR A 587 -11.96 3.51 4.37
CA THR A 587 -11.34 2.74 5.46
C THR A 587 -12.09 1.44 5.72
N GLN A 588 -13.44 1.41 5.62
CA GLN A 588 -14.19 0.17 5.76
C GLN A 588 -13.80 -0.88 4.71
N TYR A 589 -13.65 -0.51 3.44
CA TYR A 589 -13.15 -1.43 2.43
C TYR A 589 -11.72 -1.86 2.74
N HIS A 590 -10.84 -0.91 3.07
CA HIS A 590 -9.43 -1.18 3.33
C HIS A 590 -9.24 -2.19 4.46
N VAL A 591 -9.88 -1.97 5.61
CA VAL A 591 -9.65 -2.79 6.80
C VAL A 591 -10.37 -4.14 6.75
N SER A 592 -11.49 -4.21 6.05
CA SER A 592 -12.28 -5.44 5.95
C SER A 592 -11.83 -6.37 4.83
N LEU A 593 -11.12 -5.87 3.81
CA LEU A 593 -10.80 -6.66 2.61
C LEU A 593 -9.31 -6.72 2.27
N ASP A 594 -8.48 -5.76 2.71
CA ASP A 594 -7.06 -5.71 2.31
C ASP A 594 -6.11 -6.45 3.29
N ASN A 595 -6.66 -7.07 4.35
CA ASN A 595 -5.91 -7.88 5.31
C ASN A 595 -6.63 -9.20 5.59
N TRP A 596 -6.74 -10.03 4.55
CA TRP A 596 -7.42 -11.33 4.63
C TRP A 596 -6.93 -12.21 5.78
N LEU A 597 -5.62 -12.25 6.06
CA LEU A 597 -5.07 -13.06 7.15
C LEU A 597 -5.65 -12.66 8.53
N MET A 598 -5.83 -11.37 8.78
CA MET A 598 -6.45 -10.89 10.01
C MET A 598 -7.95 -11.24 10.06
N VAL A 599 -8.66 -11.12 8.94
CA VAL A 599 -10.07 -11.51 8.84
C VAL A 599 -10.23 -13.00 9.10
N LYS A 600 -9.43 -13.84 8.43
CA LYS A 600 -9.42 -15.30 8.61
C LYS A 600 -9.18 -15.67 10.07
N GLU A 601 -8.16 -15.12 10.71
CA GLU A 601 -7.86 -15.33 12.14
C GLU A 601 -9.05 -14.93 13.04
N HIS A 602 -9.68 -13.77 12.78
CA HIS A 602 -10.87 -13.36 13.52
C HIS A 602 -12.04 -14.33 13.32
N MET A 603 -12.25 -14.82 12.10
CA MET A 603 -13.36 -15.71 11.79
C MET A 603 -13.23 -17.09 12.43
N GLU A 604 -12.03 -17.52 12.83
CA GLU A 604 -11.84 -18.72 13.65
C GLU A 604 -12.30 -18.55 15.11
N HIS A 605 -12.46 -17.32 15.58
CA HIS A 605 -12.77 -17.01 16.98
C HIS A 605 -14.14 -16.37 17.18
N PHE A 606 -14.65 -15.68 16.16
CA PHE A 606 -15.81 -14.81 16.29
C PHE A 606 -16.91 -15.17 15.29
N ALA A 607 -18.17 -14.97 15.70
CA ALA A 607 -19.33 -15.12 14.83
C ALA A 607 -19.40 -14.01 13.77
N LEU A 608 -18.96 -12.80 14.15
CA LEU A 608 -18.95 -11.60 13.31
C LEU A 608 -17.66 -10.82 13.53
N THR A 609 -17.15 -10.16 12.48
CA THR A 609 -16.08 -9.16 12.63
C THR A 609 -16.26 -8.03 11.64
N GLY A 610 -16.06 -6.79 12.09
CA GLY A 610 -16.18 -5.59 11.27
C GLY A 610 -15.40 -4.43 11.86
N PRO A 611 -15.31 -3.29 11.18
CA PRO A 611 -14.67 -2.10 11.70
C PRO A 611 -15.66 -1.18 12.43
N PHE A 612 -15.11 -0.21 13.17
CA PHE A 612 -15.84 0.88 13.81
C PHE A 612 -16.97 0.41 14.74
N ARG A 613 -16.65 -0.44 15.72
CA ARG A 613 -17.65 -0.92 16.69
C ARG A 613 -18.03 0.19 17.67
N MET A 614 -19.30 0.60 17.61
CA MET A 614 -19.90 1.64 18.45
C MET A 614 -20.58 1.00 19.68
N LEU A 615 -20.36 1.58 20.87
CA LEU A 615 -21.02 1.13 22.10
C LEU A 615 -22.15 2.06 22.52
N GLY A 616 -23.24 1.46 22.95
CA GLY A 616 -24.38 2.16 23.52
C GLY A 616 -25.70 1.69 22.93
N ARG A 617 -26.78 2.11 23.58
CA ARG A 617 -28.13 1.99 23.04
C ARG A 617 -28.46 3.25 22.27
N PHE A 618 -28.69 3.09 20.97
CA PHE A 618 -28.92 4.22 20.07
C PHE A 618 -30.41 4.39 19.81
N ARG A 619 -30.91 5.62 19.95
CA ARG A 619 -32.32 5.95 19.67
C ARG A 619 -32.70 5.66 18.22
N THR A 620 -31.78 5.89 17.29
CA THR A 620 -31.92 5.58 15.85
C THR A 620 -32.08 4.09 15.58
N HIS A 621 -31.65 3.23 16.53
CA HIS A 621 -31.83 1.78 16.47
C HIS A 621 -32.92 1.30 17.43
N HIS A 622 -33.80 2.21 17.86
CA HIS A 622 -34.89 1.94 18.81
C HIS A 622 -34.40 1.30 20.12
N ASN A 623 -33.14 1.55 20.51
CA ASN A 623 -32.46 0.94 21.66
C ASN A 623 -32.48 -0.60 21.68
N SER A 624 -32.57 -1.23 20.49
CA SER A 624 -32.72 -2.69 20.32
C SER A 624 -31.46 -3.50 20.64
N GLY A 625 -30.27 -2.91 20.48
CA GLY A 625 -28.98 -3.48 20.86
C GLY A 625 -28.13 -2.48 21.66
N ASP A 626 -27.09 -2.98 22.32
CA ASP A 626 -26.13 -2.18 23.12
C ASP A 626 -24.80 -1.91 22.39
N TRP A 627 -24.68 -2.35 21.13
CA TRP A 627 -23.56 -2.04 20.24
C TRP A 627 -23.93 -2.26 18.76
N HIS A 628 -23.12 -1.73 17.82
CA HIS A 628 -23.20 -2.06 16.38
C HIS A 628 -21.86 -1.79 15.67
N TYR A 629 -21.68 -2.28 14.43
CA TYR A 629 -20.61 -1.80 13.54
C TYR A 629 -21.12 -0.60 12.75
N SER A 630 -20.53 0.59 12.98
CA SER A 630 -20.89 1.80 12.25
C SER A 630 -20.58 1.60 10.78
N GLY A 631 -21.63 1.47 9.98
CA GLY A 631 -21.52 1.38 8.54
C GLY A 631 -22.00 0.07 7.92
N THR A 632 -22.62 -0.82 8.69
CA THR A 632 -23.17 -2.08 8.18
C THR A 632 -22.16 -2.85 7.32
N ASN A 633 -20.92 -2.94 7.78
CA ASN A 633 -19.80 -3.57 7.08
C ASN A 633 -19.19 -4.64 8.00
N PHE A 634 -19.41 -5.91 7.69
CA PHE A 634 -18.93 -7.00 8.55
C PHE A 634 -18.90 -8.35 7.83
N TRP A 635 -17.98 -9.20 8.26
CA TRP A 635 -17.93 -10.61 7.93
C TRP A 635 -18.78 -11.43 8.89
N ILE A 636 -19.37 -12.50 8.36
CA ILE A 636 -20.29 -13.41 9.03
C ILE A 636 -19.78 -14.84 8.90
N ARG A 637 -19.56 -15.52 10.03
CA ARG A 637 -19.22 -16.95 10.06
C ARG A 637 -20.49 -17.79 10.10
N HIS A 638 -20.76 -18.53 9.02
CA HIS A 638 -22.03 -19.23 8.79
C HIS A 638 -22.42 -20.17 9.92
N ALA A 639 -21.46 -20.97 10.42
CA ALA A 639 -21.67 -21.94 11.49
C ALA A 639 -22.25 -21.34 12.79
N PHE A 640 -22.06 -20.05 13.05
CA PHE A 640 -22.62 -19.40 14.26
C PHE A 640 -23.99 -18.77 14.02
N VAL A 641 -24.32 -18.41 12.78
CA VAL A 641 -25.54 -17.68 12.42
C VAL A 641 -26.65 -18.63 11.97
N PHE A 642 -26.37 -19.49 10.99
CA PHE A 642 -27.38 -20.34 10.38
C PHE A 642 -27.74 -21.56 11.25
N SER A 643 -26.82 -22.03 12.09
CA SER A 643 -27.11 -23.08 13.08
C SER A 643 -28.14 -22.65 14.14
N LYS A 644 -28.29 -21.34 14.35
CA LYS A 644 -29.22 -20.75 15.32
C LYS A 644 -30.45 -20.10 14.66
N GLY A 645 -30.59 -20.18 13.33
CA GLY A 645 -31.71 -19.57 12.59
C GLY A 645 -31.77 -18.04 12.70
N MET A 646 -30.63 -17.36 12.91
CA MET A 646 -30.57 -15.91 13.16
C MET A 646 -30.75 -15.10 11.85
N LEU A 647 -31.96 -15.05 11.30
CA LEU A 647 -32.27 -14.29 10.07
C LEU A 647 -33.24 -13.12 10.27
N GLU A 648 -33.80 -13.00 11.46
CA GLU A 648 -34.76 -11.94 11.76
C GLU A 648 -34.04 -10.59 11.91
N VAL A 649 -34.51 -9.59 11.15
CA VAL A 649 -34.03 -8.21 11.18
C VAL A 649 -35.17 -7.30 11.62
N PRO A 650 -34.96 -6.36 12.55
CA PRO A 650 -36.03 -5.46 12.95
C PRO A 650 -36.44 -4.53 11.80
N SER A 651 -37.75 -4.28 11.69
CA SER A 651 -38.36 -3.56 10.57
C SER A 651 -38.30 -2.03 10.75
N PHE A 652 -37.11 -1.46 10.71
CA PHE A 652 -36.89 0.00 10.70
C PHE A 652 -35.61 0.38 9.92
N TYR A 653 -35.47 1.65 9.54
CA TYR A 653 -34.26 2.16 8.86
C TYR A 653 -33.01 2.02 9.74
N GLY A 654 -32.02 1.26 9.27
CA GLY A 654 -30.83 0.90 10.07
C GLY A 654 -31.00 -0.40 10.86
N GLY A 655 -32.06 -1.18 10.61
CA GLY A 655 -32.28 -2.46 11.27
C GLY A 655 -31.16 -3.49 11.03
N VAL A 656 -30.53 -3.47 9.85
CA VAL A 656 -29.37 -4.35 9.56
C VAL A 656 -28.12 -3.87 10.30
N GLU A 657 -27.91 -2.56 10.46
CA GLU A 657 -26.81 -2.03 11.29
C GLU A 657 -26.97 -2.44 12.76
N ALA A 658 -28.21 -2.46 13.27
CA ALA A 658 -28.51 -2.91 14.63
C ALA A 658 -28.43 -4.44 14.81
N TRP A 659 -28.60 -5.21 13.74
CA TRP A 659 -28.72 -6.67 13.77
C TRP A 659 -27.59 -7.39 14.53
N PRO A 660 -26.28 -7.04 14.36
CA PRO A 660 -25.21 -7.65 15.16
C PRO A 660 -25.40 -7.50 16.67
N GLY A 661 -25.82 -6.31 17.14
CA GLY A 661 -26.02 -6.03 18.55
C GLY A 661 -27.28 -6.62 19.16
N ILE A 662 -28.22 -7.07 18.32
CA ILE A 662 -29.44 -7.77 18.76
C ILE A 662 -29.14 -9.26 18.97
N HIS A 663 -28.39 -9.88 18.04
CA HIS A 663 -28.21 -11.32 18.01
C HIS A 663 -26.94 -11.82 18.70
N PHE A 664 -25.93 -10.97 18.89
CA PHE A 664 -24.63 -11.37 19.43
C PHE A 664 -24.17 -10.48 20.57
N LYS A 665 -23.58 -11.11 21.59
CA LYS A 665 -22.84 -10.38 22.63
C LYS A 665 -21.53 -9.87 22.04
N GLN A 666 -21.01 -8.77 22.57
CA GLN A 666 -19.71 -8.21 22.15
C GLN A 666 -18.56 -9.23 22.25
N ALA A 667 -18.60 -10.12 23.24
CA ALA A 667 -17.59 -11.17 23.42
C ALA A 667 -17.63 -12.28 22.34
N GLU A 668 -18.71 -12.37 21.58
CA GLU A 668 -18.87 -13.30 20.45
C GLU A 668 -18.42 -12.67 19.12
N THR A 669 -17.97 -11.40 19.12
CA THR A 669 -17.66 -10.63 17.93
C THR A 669 -16.31 -9.92 18.00
N GLY A 670 -15.61 -9.84 16.87
CA GLY A 670 -14.29 -9.20 16.74
C GLY A 670 -14.37 -7.81 16.11
N CYS A 671 -13.41 -6.93 16.38
CA CYS A 671 -13.35 -5.62 15.74
C CYS A 671 -12.04 -5.47 14.96
N LEU A 672 -12.13 -5.25 13.64
CA LEU A 672 -10.96 -5.18 12.75
C LEU A 672 -10.21 -3.84 12.87
N PHE A 673 -10.93 -2.77 13.22
CA PHE A 673 -10.39 -1.43 13.28
C PHE A 673 -11.26 -0.54 14.17
N MET A 674 -10.65 0.19 15.10
CA MET A 674 -11.31 1.17 15.98
C MET A 674 -12.52 0.61 16.76
N ASP A 675 -12.23 0.01 17.92
CA ASP A 675 -13.21 -0.60 18.81
C ASP A 675 -13.68 0.37 19.91
N GLN A 676 -14.79 0.02 20.55
CA GLN A 676 -15.37 0.70 21.72
C GLN A 676 -15.67 2.19 21.49
N LEU A 677 -16.12 2.52 20.29
CA LEU A 677 -16.32 3.90 19.89
C LEU A 677 -17.56 4.54 20.54
N ARG A 678 -17.42 5.82 20.89
CA ARG A 678 -18.52 6.69 21.34
C ARG A 678 -18.73 7.93 20.46
N GLN A 679 -17.77 8.20 19.57
CA GLN A 679 -17.84 9.30 18.60
C GLN A 679 -18.06 8.70 17.22
N LEU A 680 -18.89 9.37 16.40
CA LEU A 680 -19.28 8.84 15.10
C LEU A 680 -18.13 8.96 14.08
N PRO A 681 -17.80 7.88 13.35
CA PRO A 681 -16.69 7.87 12.41
C PRO A 681 -16.81 8.81 11.21
N TYR A 682 -18.00 9.31 10.89
CA TYR A 682 -18.23 10.22 9.78
C TYR A 682 -18.16 11.70 10.17
N HIS A 683 -17.62 12.04 11.36
CA HIS A 683 -17.27 13.40 11.73
C HIS A 683 -15.79 13.70 11.49
N GLN A 684 -15.47 14.89 10.96
CA GLN A 684 -14.08 15.30 10.72
C GLN A 684 -13.21 15.24 11.98
N SER A 685 -13.77 15.62 13.14
CA SER A 685 -13.06 15.59 14.43
C SER A 685 -12.64 14.18 14.87
N PHE A 686 -13.36 13.14 14.45
CA PHE A 686 -12.98 11.76 14.71
C PHE A 686 -11.68 11.38 13.99
N TRP A 687 -11.53 11.84 12.74
CA TRP A 687 -10.35 11.57 11.92
C TRP A 687 -9.12 12.30 12.43
N SER A 688 -9.24 13.61 12.62
CA SER A 688 -8.12 14.44 13.05
C SER A 688 -7.62 14.11 14.46
N SER A 689 -8.48 13.59 15.35
CA SER A 689 -8.09 13.28 16.73
C SER A 689 -7.50 11.88 16.95
N LYS A 690 -7.92 10.88 16.16
CA LYS A 690 -7.54 9.47 16.43
C LYS A 690 -7.49 8.56 15.22
N ALA A 691 -8.43 8.68 14.27
CA ALA A 691 -8.57 7.64 13.25
C ALA A 691 -7.44 7.67 12.22
N ASP A 692 -6.92 8.84 11.84
CA ASP A 692 -5.80 8.95 10.90
C ASP A 692 -4.53 8.28 11.46
N ALA A 693 -4.26 8.49 12.75
CA ALA A 693 -3.14 7.85 13.44
C ALA A 693 -3.34 6.33 13.58
N ALA A 694 -4.55 5.91 13.96
CA ALA A 694 -4.88 4.49 14.07
C ALA A 694 -4.78 3.77 12.72
N LEU A 695 -5.25 4.40 11.64
CA LEU A 695 -5.18 3.85 10.28
C LEU A 695 -3.73 3.67 9.84
N SER A 696 -2.88 4.67 10.10
CA SER A 696 -1.44 4.57 9.82
C SER A 696 -0.79 3.40 10.57
N VAL A 697 -1.16 3.16 11.83
CA VAL A 697 -0.67 2.01 12.61
C VAL A 697 -1.19 0.69 12.05
N TRP A 698 -2.48 0.64 11.70
CA TRP A 698 -3.09 -0.54 11.11
C TRP A 698 -2.43 -0.91 9.78
N GLU A 699 -2.15 0.06 8.91
CA GLU A 699 -1.45 -0.14 7.63
C GLU A 699 -0.06 -0.75 7.84
N LEU A 700 0.69 -0.29 8.85
CA LEU A 700 2.00 -0.83 9.19
C LEU A 700 1.94 -2.23 9.81
N GLN A 701 0.81 -2.62 10.38
CA GLN A 701 0.56 -3.94 10.96
C GLN A 701 -0.06 -4.92 9.97
N ARG A 702 -0.51 -4.43 8.81
CA ARG A 702 -1.13 -5.24 7.77
C ARG A 702 -0.19 -6.37 7.37
N ARG A 703 -0.68 -7.61 7.49
CA ARG A 703 0.10 -8.80 7.11
C ARG A 703 0.01 -8.97 5.60
N VAL A 704 1.16 -9.21 4.97
CA VAL A 704 1.26 -9.47 3.54
C VAL A 704 1.72 -10.91 3.34
N VAL A 705 0.98 -11.66 2.54
CA VAL A 705 1.35 -13.04 2.21
C VAL A 705 2.60 -13.00 1.33
N GLN A 706 3.62 -13.75 1.71
CA GLN A 706 4.84 -13.86 0.91
C GLN A 706 4.62 -14.83 -0.26
N PRO A 707 5.25 -14.62 -1.42
CA PRO A 707 5.22 -15.57 -2.51
C PRO A 707 5.73 -16.95 -2.05
N PRO A 708 5.14 -18.05 -2.55
CA PRO A 708 5.65 -19.40 -2.32
C PRO A 708 7.13 -19.52 -2.66
N ALA A 709 7.89 -20.26 -1.86
CA ALA A 709 9.34 -20.34 -2.00
C ALA A 709 9.78 -20.93 -3.36
N ASP A 710 9.02 -21.90 -3.84
CA ASP A 710 9.13 -22.56 -5.14
C ASP A 710 8.60 -21.69 -6.30
N LEU A 711 7.82 -20.64 -6.05
CA LEU A 711 7.56 -19.59 -7.06
C LEU A 711 8.74 -18.63 -7.18
N VAL A 712 9.33 -18.20 -6.05
CA VAL A 712 10.49 -17.30 -6.02
C VAL A 712 11.72 -17.97 -6.62
N LYS A 713 11.87 -19.27 -6.40
CA LYS A 713 12.95 -20.10 -6.95
C LYS A 713 12.34 -21.37 -7.55
N PRO A 714 11.87 -21.31 -8.80
CA PRO A 714 11.30 -22.45 -9.49
C PRO A 714 12.25 -23.64 -9.53
N MET A 715 11.69 -24.82 -9.29
CA MET A 715 12.41 -26.07 -9.50
C MET A 715 12.62 -26.27 -11.01
N PRO A 716 13.78 -26.80 -11.43
CA PRO A 716 13.99 -27.08 -12.85
C PRO A 716 13.03 -28.17 -13.32
N PHE A 717 12.38 -27.95 -14.46
CA PHE A 717 11.56 -28.98 -15.10
C PHE A 717 12.47 -29.97 -15.83
N GLN A 718 12.44 -31.24 -15.44
CA GLN A 718 13.31 -32.31 -16.00
C GLN A 718 14.81 -31.93 -16.06
N GLY A 719 15.30 -31.19 -15.06
CA GLY A 719 16.71 -30.78 -14.96
C GLY A 719 17.08 -29.49 -15.72
N TYR A 720 16.14 -28.88 -16.46
CA TYR A 720 16.36 -27.63 -17.18
C TYR A 720 16.00 -26.42 -16.30
N PHE A 721 17.00 -25.58 -16.02
CA PHE A 721 16.80 -24.34 -15.26
C PHE A 721 16.27 -23.18 -16.11
N GLN A 722 16.50 -23.22 -17.42
CA GLN A 722 16.04 -22.23 -18.37
C GLN A 722 15.56 -22.90 -19.67
N PRO A 723 14.51 -22.36 -20.31
CA PRO A 723 13.63 -21.34 -19.76
C PRO A 723 12.86 -21.88 -18.54
N SER A 724 12.74 -21.05 -17.50
CA SER A 724 12.05 -21.43 -16.25
C SER A 724 10.53 -21.43 -16.44
N VAL A 725 9.84 -22.29 -15.70
CA VAL A 725 8.38 -22.36 -15.59
C VAL A 725 7.96 -22.01 -14.17
N GLU A 726 6.79 -21.38 -14.01
CA GLU A 726 6.21 -21.12 -12.69
C GLU A 726 5.31 -22.27 -12.23
N GLN A 727 4.88 -23.12 -13.16
CA GLN A 727 4.19 -24.36 -12.88
C GLN A 727 5.10 -25.32 -12.12
N LYS A 728 4.52 -26.05 -11.16
CA LYS A 728 5.26 -27.09 -10.46
C LYS A 728 5.59 -28.23 -11.42
N PRO A 729 6.81 -28.80 -11.35
CA PRO A 729 7.24 -29.79 -12.33
C PRO A 729 6.29 -30.98 -12.47
N GLU A 730 5.73 -31.47 -11.37
CA GLU A 730 4.82 -32.64 -11.35
C GLU A 730 3.45 -32.31 -11.97
N GLU A 731 3.01 -31.06 -11.87
CA GLU A 731 1.74 -30.59 -12.46
C GLU A 731 1.92 -30.38 -13.97
N LEU A 732 3.02 -29.73 -14.36
CA LEU A 732 3.35 -29.51 -15.77
C LEU A 732 3.65 -30.83 -16.49
N GLU A 733 4.35 -31.76 -15.85
CA GLU A 733 4.60 -33.09 -16.41
C GLU A 733 3.28 -33.81 -16.69
N TRP A 734 2.35 -33.78 -15.73
CA TRP A 734 1.01 -34.36 -15.91
C TRP A 734 0.24 -33.73 -17.07
N TRP A 735 0.28 -32.40 -17.22
CA TRP A 735 -0.31 -31.71 -18.37
C TRP A 735 0.30 -32.18 -19.70
N ILE A 736 1.64 -32.20 -19.79
CA ILE A 736 2.35 -32.61 -21.01
C ILE A 736 2.07 -34.07 -21.36
N SER A 737 2.05 -34.97 -20.37
CA SER A 737 1.67 -36.37 -20.57
C SER A 737 0.25 -36.50 -21.11
N THR A 738 -0.69 -35.73 -20.57
CA THR A 738 -2.08 -35.72 -21.05
C THR A 738 -2.16 -35.28 -22.52
N LEU A 739 -1.41 -34.23 -22.91
CA LEU A 739 -1.31 -33.79 -24.31
C LEU A 739 -0.75 -34.86 -25.24
N LEU A 740 0.25 -35.62 -24.78
CA LEU A 740 0.85 -36.72 -25.54
C LEU A 740 -0.13 -37.88 -25.72
N GLU A 741 -0.90 -38.22 -24.69
CA GLU A 741 -1.90 -39.29 -24.68
C GLU A 741 -3.12 -38.95 -25.54
N SER A 742 -3.57 -37.69 -25.50
CA SER A 742 -4.65 -37.18 -26.35
C SER A 742 -4.24 -36.96 -27.80
N ASN A 743 -2.94 -37.15 -28.12
CA ASN A 743 -2.37 -36.96 -29.44
C ASN A 743 -2.60 -35.54 -30.00
N THR A 744 -2.47 -34.54 -29.13
CA THR A 744 -2.63 -33.12 -29.47
C THR A 744 -1.65 -32.72 -30.57
N ARG A 745 -2.16 -32.08 -31.64
CA ARG A 745 -1.34 -31.54 -32.72
C ARG A 745 -1.36 -30.02 -32.77
N HIS A 746 -2.48 -29.40 -32.39
CA HIS A 746 -2.64 -27.96 -32.37
C HIS A 746 -2.95 -27.51 -30.94
N LEU A 747 -2.01 -26.81 -30.32
CA LEU A 747 -2.13 -26.27 -28.98
C LEU A 747 -2.24 -24.75 -29.04
N LEU A 748 -3.21 -24.20 -28.33
CA LEU A 748 -3.26 -22.78 -27.99
C LEU A 748 -2.82 -22.60 -26.53
N THR A 749 -1.87 -21.71 -26.24
CA THR A 749 -1.61 -21.22 -24.88
C THR A 749 -2.04 -19.77 -24.75
N ILE A 750 -2.63 -19.41 -23.62
CA ILE A 750 -3.02 -18.03 -23.29
C ILE A 750 -2.25 -17.63 -22.04
N GLY A 751 -1.38 -16.62 -22.19
CA GLY A 751 -0.36 -16.25 -21.21
C GLY A 751 0.95 -17.00 -21.49
N ALA A 752 1.98 -16.26 -21.93
CA ALA A 752 3.29 -16.82 -22.24
C ALA A 752 4.28 -16.59 -21.10
N MET A 753 4.16 -15.45 -20.41
CA MET A 753 5.16 -14.94 -19.48
C MET A 753 6.58 -14.91 -20.09
N ASN A 754 7.42 -15.93 -19.82
CA ASN A 754 8.79 -16.08 -20.37
C ASN A 754 8.90 -17.15 -21.48
N GLY A 755 7.78 -17.75 -21.90
CA GLY A 755 7.71 -18.79 -22.92
C GLY A 755 8.23 -20.16 -22.47
N GLY A 756 8.31 -20.41 -21.16
CA GLY A 756 8.88 -21.63 -20.60
C GLY A 756 8.01 -22.86 -20.81
N VAL A 757 6.69 -22.72 -20.62
CA VAL A 757 5.72 -23.81 -20.80
C VAL A 757 5.76 -24.31 -22.24
N GLU A 758 5.70 -23.40 -23.20
CA GLU A 758 5.70 -23.72 -24.62
C GLU A 758 7.02 -24.34 -25.08
N TRP A 759 8.15 -23.84 -24.56
CA TRP A 759 9.46 -24.40 -24.86
C TRP A 759 9.58 -25.85 -24.37
N HIS A 760 9.13 -26.15 -23.15
CA HIS A 760 9.18 -27.52 -22.61
C HIS A 760 8.22 -28.45 -23.33
N ILE A 761 7.02 -27.99 -23.69
CA ILE A 761 6.09 -28.77 -24.52
C ILE A 761 6.75 -29.10 -25.87
N ALA A 762 7.32 -28.11 -26.56
CA ALA A 762 7.98 -28.31 -27.85
C ALA A 762 9.13 -29.33 -27.77
N ARG A 763 9.96 -29.22 -26.72
CA ARG A 763 11.06 -30.15 -26.44
C ARG A 763 10.54 -31.58 -26.22
N VAL A 764 9.65 -31.75 -25.24
CA VAL A 764 9.18 -33.10 -24.83
C VAL A 764 8.45 -33.79 -25.97
N PHE A 765 7.66 -33.07 -26.77
CA PHE A 765 7.03 -33.63 -27.97
C PHE A 765 8.06 -34.14 -28.97
N ARG A 766 9.12 -33.36 -29.24
CA ARG A 766 10.20 -33.78 -30.15
C ARG A 766 10.94 -35.01 -29.62
N GLU A 767 11.23 -35.06 -28.33
CA GLU A 767 11.88 -36.22 -27.68
C GLU A 767 11.05 -37.51 -27.82
N HIS A 768 9.72 -37.39 -27.89
CA HIS A 768 8.80 -38.50 -28.13
C HIS A 768 8.53 -38.78 -29.61
N GLY A 769 9.25 -38.12 -30.54
CA GLY A 769 9.07 -38.29 -31.98
C GLY A 769 7.72 -37.78 -32.50
N LYS A 770 7.08 -36.84 -31.80
CA LYS A 770 5.81 -36.21 -32.18
C LYS A 770 6.01 -34.75 -32.61
N ASP A 771 5.16 -34.31 -33.53
CA ASP A 771 5.09 -32.91 -33.96
C ASP A 771 3.90 -32.20 -33.28
N ILE A 772 4.10 -30.92 -32.93
CA ILE A 772 3.09 -30.05 -32.36
C ILE A 772 3.20 -28.63 -32.95
N ASP A 773 2.05 -28.01 -33.19
CA ASP A 773 1.89 -26.61 -33.57
C ASP A 773 1.36 -25.82 -32.38
N ILE A 774 2.18 -24.91 -31.86
CA ILE A 774 1.88 -24.11 -30.67
C ILE A 774 1.60 -22.68 -31.09
N THR A 775 0.35 -22.24 -30.94
CA THR A 775 0.00 -20.82 -31.01
C THR A 775 -0.10 -20.28 -29.59
N THR A 776 0.44 -19.11 -29.33
CA THR A 776 0.42 -18.48 -28.01
C THR A 776 -0.07 -17.05 -28.13
N VAL A 777 -0.99 -16.67 -27.24
CA VAL A 777 -1.49 -15.30 -27.10
C VAL A 777 -0.99 -14.74 -25.78
N ASP A 778 -0.38 -13.57 -25.81
CA ASP A 778 0.05 -12.85 -24.62
C ASP A 778 -0.22 -11.35 -24.80
N ILE A 779 -0.76 -10.68 -23.78
CA ILE A 779 -1.09 -9.24 -23.84
C ILE A 779 0.14 -8.40 -24.15
N ASN A 780 1.31 -8.78 -23.62
CA ASN A 780 2.55 -8.03 -23.78
C ASN A 780 3.77 -8.97 -23.69
N PRO A 781 4.03 -9.78 -24.74
CA PRO A 781 5.08 -10.77 -24.71
C PRO A 781 6.45 -10.11 -24.56
N ASN A 782 7.16 -10.49 -23.51
CA ASN A 782 8.46 -9.94 -23.20
C ASN A 782 9.56 -10.49 -24.12
N ASN A 783 10.76 -9.91 -24.06
CA ASN A 783 11.88 -10.36 -24.90
C ASN A 783 12.33 -11.78 -24.59
N GLN A 784 12.19 -12.24 -23.34
CA GLN A 784 12.56 -13.61 -22.96
C GLN A 784 11.63 -14.62 -23.63
N ALA A 785 10.31 -14.38 -23.65
CA ALA A 785 9.36 -15.22 -24.38
C ALA A 785 9.72 -15.31 -25.87
N LYS A 786 10.03 -14.19 -26.52
CA LYS A 786 10.46 -14.19 -27.93
C LYS A 786 11.72 -15.03 -28.17
N LEU A 787 12.69 -14.96 -27.25
CA LEU A 787 13.91 -15.77 -27.32
C LEU A 787 13.62 -17.26 -27.12
N SER A 788 12.83 -17.62 -26.10
CA SER A 788 12.41 -19.00 -25.86
C SER A 788 11.72 -19.60 -27.09
N PHE A 789 10.83 -18.86 -27.75
CA PHE A 789 10.14 -19.32 -28.95
C PHE A 789 11.12 -19.55 -30.12
N ALA A 790 12.01 -18.58 -30.38
CA ALA A 790 13.00 -18.72 -31.44
C ALA A 790 13.96 -19.89 -31.20
N GLU A 791 14.37 -20.09 -29.95
CA GLU A 791 15.23 -21.20 -29.54
C GLU A 791 14.52 -22.56 -29.71
N ALA A 792 13.27 -22.68 -29.26
CA ALA A 792 12.51 -23.91 -29.39
C ALA A 792 12.26 -24.29 -30.86
N GLN A 793 11.97 -23.30 -31.72
CA GLN A 793 11.85 -23.52 -33.17
C GLN A 793 13.17 -24.03 -33.78
N LEU A 794 14.29 -23.42 -33.40
CA LEU A 794 15.61 -23.79 -33.93
C LEU A 794 16.05 -25.17 -33.45
N ASN A 795 15.90 -25.46 -32.16
CA ASN A 795 16.44 -26.66 -31.53
C ASN A 795 15.55 -27.89 -31.69
N PHE A 796 14.23 -27.71 -31.77
CA PHE A 796 13.26 -28.81 -31.80
C PHE A 796 12.46 -28.87 -33.10
N GLY A 797 12.57 -27.89 -34.00
CA GLY A 797 11.88 -27.89 -35.29
C GLY A 797 10.35 -27.94 -35.18
N GLN A 798 9.78 -27.54 -34.05
CA GLN A 798 8.32 -27.46 -33.86
C GLN A 798 7.77 -26.15 -34.44
N LYS A 799 6.49 -26.16 -34.85
CA LYS A 799 5.82 -24.94 -35.29
C LYS A 799 5.38 -24.16 -34.06
N MET A 800 5.79 -22.90 -33.98
CA MET A 800 5.46 -22.03 -32.86
C MET A 800 5.14 -20.62 -33.36
N ARG A 801 4.08 -20.01 -32.83
CA ARG A 801 3.64 -18.67 -33.17
C ARG A 801 3.26 -17.90 -31.91
N LEU A 802 3.84 -16.72 -31.74
CA LEU A 802 3.52 -15.81 -30.65
C LEU A 802 2.73 -14.61 -31.18
N ILE A 803 1.53 -14.39 -30.65
CA ILE A 803 0.62 -13.29 -30.98
C ILE A 803 0.58 -12.34 -29.78
N ALA A 804 0.93 -11.08 -30.02
CA ALA A 804 0.85 -10.03 -29.01
C ALA A 804 -0.54 -9.39 -29.03
N GLY A 805 -1.25 -9.42 -27.90
CA GLY A 805 -2.54 -8.78 -27.72
C GLY A 805 -3.43 -9.50 -26.70
N ASP A 806 -4.54 -8.85 -26.36
CA ASP A 806 -5.57 -9.40 -25.48
C ASP A 806 -6.36 -10.51 -26.19
N SER A 807 -6.46 -11.70 -25.57
CA SER A 807 -7.23 -12.85 -26.07
C SER A 807 -8.72 -12.52 -26.29
N ALA A 808 -9.25 -11.54 -25.56
CA ALA A 808 -10.62 -11.08 -25.71
C ALA A 808 -10.81 -10.18 -26.95
N SER A 809 -9.75 -9.58 -27.50
CA SER A 809 -9.82 -8.64 -28.61
C SER A 809 -10.20 -9.30 -29.93
N GLN A 810 -10.92 -8.56 -30.79
CA GLN A 810 -11.35 -9.08 -32.08
C GLN A 810 -10.15 -9.26 -33.03
N GLU A 811 -9.14 -8.39 -32.90
CA GLU A 811 -7.90 -8.41 -33.68
C GLU A 811 -7.07 -9.67 -33.42
N VAL A 812 -7.01 -10.13 -32.15
CA VAL A 812 -6.35 -11.40 -31.81
C VAL A 812 -7.20 -12.58 -32.27
N LYS A 813 -8.52 -12.57 -32.02
CA LYS A 813 -9.42 -13.66 -32.44
C LYS A 813 -9.38 -13.93 -33.93
N GLN A 814 -9.24 -12.90 -34.78
CA GLN A 814 -9.10 -13.05 -36.23
C GLN A 814 -7.79 -13.73 -36.67
N GLN A 815 -6.77 -13.78 -35.81
CA GLN A 815 -5.48 -14.40 -36.10
C GLN A 815 -5.41 -15.87 -35.67
N LEU A 816 -6.37 -16.34 -34.87
CA LEU A 816 -6.45 -17.70 -34.36
C LEU A 816 -7.09 -18.63 -35.38
N SER A 817 -6.68 -19.90 -35.35
CA SER A 817 -7.35 -20.96 -36.11
C SER A 817 -8.77 -21.18 -35.59
N SER A 818 -9.69 -21.63 -36.44
CA SER A 818 -11.06 -21.94 -36.01
C SER A 818 -11.19 -23.16 -35.09
N GLN A 819 -10.12 -23.96 -35.00
CA GLN A 819 -10.07 -25.18 -34.20
C GLN A 819 -8.68 -25.38 -33.59
N TYR A 820 -8.65 -25.81 -32.33
CA TYR A 820 -7.46 -26.33 -31.65
C TYR A 820 -7.79 -27.70 -31.02
N ASP A 821 -6.80 -28.59 -30.90
CA ASP A 821 -7.00 -29.86 -30.20
C ASP A 821 -7.02 -29.63 -28.68
N SER A 822 -6.13 -28.75 -28.20
CA SER A 822 -6.03 -28.40 -26.79
C SER A 822 -5.78 -26.91 -26.58
N VAL A 823 -6.23 -26.40 -25.43
CA VAL A 823 -5.98 -25.02 -24.97
C VAL A 823 -5.43 -25.06 -23.55
N PHE A 824 -4.42 -24.24 -23.24
CA PHE A 824 -3.89 -24.05 -21.88
C PHE A 824 -4.05 -22.58 -21.47
N ILE A 825 -4.74 -22.33 -20.36
CA ILE A 825 -5.11 -21.00 -19.87
C ILE A 825 -4.28 -20.68 -18.63
N ASP A 826 -3.42 -19.67 -18.75
CA ASP A 826 -2.55 -19.12 -17.70
C ASP A 826 -2.39 -17.58 -17.88
N GLY A 827 -3.53 -16.91 -18.11
CA GLY A 827 -3.61 -15.50 -18.52
C GLY A 827 -3.51 -14.49 -17.38
N ASP A 828 -4.47 -13.56 -17.30
CA ASP A 828 -4.45 -12.46 -16.30
C ASP A 828 -4.88 -12.89 -14.89
N HIS A 829 -5.28 -14.16 -14.74
CA HIS A 829 -5.78 -14.81 -13.52
C HIS A 829 -7.02 -14.20 -12.87
N THR A 830 -7.62 -13.15 -13.44
CA THR A 830 -8.88 -12.60 -12.92
C THR A 830 -10.03 -13.55 -13.25
N TYR A 831 -11.09 -13.55 -12.44
CA TYR A 831 -12.27 -14.37 -12.75
C TYR A 831 -12.86 -14.01 -14.12
N ARG A 832 -12.93 -12.71 -14.42
CA ARG A 832 -13.45 -12.19 -15.70
C ARG A 832 -12.59 -12.64 -16.90
N GLY A 833 -11.26 -12.51 -16.79
CA GLY A 833 -10.33 -12.92 -17.83
C GLY A 833 -10.38 -14.42 -18.06
N ALA A 834 -10.32 -15.22 -16.99
CA ALA A 834 -10.44 -16.67 -17.07
C ALA A 834 -11.78 -17.13 -17.70
N CYS A 835 -12.90 -16.44 -17.40
CA CYS A 835 -14.19 -16.72 -18.04
C CYS A 835 -14.16 -16.40 -19.54
N SER A 836 -13.56 -15.28 -19.93
CA SER A 836 -13.38 -14.90 -21.33
C SER A 836 -12.54 -15.94 -22.09
N ASP A 837 -11.43 -16.38 -21.50
CA ASP A 837 -10.53 -17.39 -22.07
C ASP A 837 -11.20 -18.76 -22.17
N TRP A 838 -11.98 -19.15 -21.17
CA TRP A 838 -12.82 -20.37 -21.21
C TRP A 838 -13.82 -20.34 -22.38
N MET A 839 -14.53 -19.22 -22.53
CA MET A 839 -15.50 -19.06 -23.62
C MET A 839 -14.81 -19.03 -24.99
N LEU A 840 -13.63 -18.42 -25.07
CA LEU A 840 -12.80 -18.47 -26.27
C LEU A 840 -12.42 -19.91 -26.59
N ALA A 841 -11.83 -20.65 -25.65
CA ALA A 841 -11.41 -22.04 -25.82
C ALA A 841 -12.54 -22.94 -26.34
N LYS A 842 -13.76 -22.77 -25.81
CA LYS A 842 -14.96 -23.46 -26.30
C LYS A 842 -15.35 -23.06 -27.72
N SER A 843 -15.30 -21.77 -28.05
CA SER A 843 -15.63 -21.31 -29.41
C SER A 843 -14.62 -21.80 -30.46
N LEU A 844 -13.40 -22.13 -30.03
CA LEU A 844 -12.34 -22.76 -30.82
C LEU A 844 -12.41 -24.29 -30.84
N GLN A 845 -13.52 -24.89 -30.38
CA GLN A 845 -13.78 -26.34 -30.42
C GLN A 845 -12.65 -27.19 -29.81
N ALA A 846 -11.99 -26.67 -28.76
CA ALA A 846 -10.96 -27.40 -28.03
C ALA A 846 -11.55 -28.65 -27.37
N LYS A 847 -10.87 -29.80 -27.52
CA LYS A 847 -11.27 -31.06 -26.88
C LYS A 847 -10.74 -31.18 -25.46
N LEU A 848 -9.59 -30.56 -25.22
CA LEU A 848 -8.92 -30.55 -23.92
C LEU A 848 -8.59 -29.12 -23.52
N ILE A 849 -9.03 -28.69 -22.34
CA ILE A 849 -8.79 -27.33 -21.84
C ILE A 849 -8.14 -27.41 -20.47
N GLY A 850 -6.89 -26.96 -20.37
CA GLY A 850 -6.14 -26.86 -19.13
C GLY A 850 -6.22 -25.46 -18.52
N PHE A 851 -6.28 -25.37 -17.19
CA PHE A 851 -6.23 -24.14 -16.40
C PHE A 851 -5.10 -24.25 -15.38
N HIS A 852 -4.29 -23.21 -15.24
CA HIS A 852 -3.31 -23.08 -14.16
C HIS A 852 -3.88 -22.26 -12.97
N ASP A 853 -3.27 -22.36 -11.79
CA ASP A 853 -3.67 -21.69 -10.54
C ASP A 853 -5.11 -22.00 -10.08
N ILE A 854 -5.53 -23.26 -10.25
CA ILE A 854 -6.87 -23.72 -9.81
C ILE A 854 -7.02 -23.86 -8.28
N VAL A 855 -5.92 -23.87 -7.53
CA VAL A 855 -5.95 -23.94 -6.05
C VAL A 855 -6.45 -22.60 -5.49
N ASP A 856 -7.22 -22.61 -4.41
CA ASP A 856 -7.54 -21.41 -3.64
C ASP A 856 -6.64 -21.32 -2.40
N SER A 857 -5.92 -20.20 -2.24
CA SER A 857 -4.93 -20.05 -1.18
C SER A 857 -4.80 -18.60 -0.70
N ASP A 858 -4.18 -18.41 0.47
CA ASP A 858 -3.88 -17.06 0.97
C ASP A 858 -2.99 -16.27 -0.02
N TRP A 859 -2.11 -16.95 -0.78
CA TRP A 859 -1.29 -16.34 -1.83
C TRP A 859 -2.13 -15.90 -3.03
N HIS A 860 -3.05 -16.75 -3.49
CA HIS A 860 -3.92 -16.43 -4.62
C HIS A 860 -4.84 -15.24 -4.31
N ILE A 861 -5.34 -15.15 -3.06
CA ILE A 861 -6.08 -13.96 -2.60
C ILE A 861 -5.19 -12.70 -2.63
N GLN A 862 -3.94 -12.81 -2.16
CA GLN A 862 -2.98 -11.70 -2.19
C GLN A 862 -2.69 -11.22 -3.62
N CYS A 863 -2.71 -12.13 -4.60
CA CYS A 863 -2.52 -11.84 -6.02
C CYS A 863 -3.82 -11.48 -6.77
N GLN A 864 -4.98 -11.50 -6.10
CA GLN A 864 -6.29 -11.33 -6.73
C GLN A 864 -6.56 -12.35 -7.85
N CYS A 865 -6.17 -13.61 -7.66
CA CYS A 865 -6.47 -14.69 -8.59
C CYS A 865 -7.90 -15.21 -8.37
N GLY A 866 -8.70 -15.21 -9.44
CA GLY A 866 -10.08 -15.68 -9.49
C GLY A 866 -10.27 -16.99 -10.25
N VAL A 867 -9.20 -17.67 -10.68
CA VAL A 867 -9.29 -18.92 -11.47
C VAL A 867 -9.95 -20.06 -10.68
N SER A 868 -9.59 -20.22 -9.40
CA SER A 868 -10.15 -21.25 -8.52
C SER A 868 -11.69 -21.19 -8.40
N ARG A 869 -12.26 -19.99 -8.49
CA ARG A 869 -13.71 -19.78 -8.53
C ARG A 869 -14.31 -20.35 -9.81
N LEU A 870 -13.81 -19.93 -10.97
CA LEU A 870 -14.29 -20.44 -12.25
C LEU A 870 -14.12 -21.96 -12.32
N TRP A 871 -12.98 -22.47 -11.87
CA TRP A 871 -12.73 -23.91 -11.79
C TRP A 871 -13.81 -24.64 -10.97
N SER A 872 -14.19 -24.10 -9.81
CA SER A 872 -15.26 -24.66 -8.97
C SER A 872 -16.65 -24.63 -9.63
N GLU A 873 -16.90 -23.69 -10.54
CA GLU A 873 -18.12 -23.63 -11.34
C GLU A 873 -18.09 -24.67 -12.46
N ILE A 874 -16.99 -24.75 -13.22
CA ILE A 874 -16.79 -25.74 -14.30
C ILE A 874 -16.95 -27.18 -13.80
N LYS A 875 -16.40 -27.49 -12.62
CA LYS A 875 -16.49 -28.84 -12.01
C LYS A 875 -17.93 -29.34 -11.78
N LYS A 876 -18.92 -28.45 -11.77
CA LYS A 876 -20.33 -28.84 -11.59
C LYS A 876 -20.95 -29.41 -12.85
N ASP A 877 -20.49 -28.93 -14.02
CA ASP A 877 -21.15 -29.17 -15.29
C ASP A 877 -20.31 -30.00 -16.27
N TYR A 878 -19.02 -30.21 -15.98
CA TYR A 878 -18.07 -30.88 -16.89
C TYR A 878 -17.27 -31.98 -16.20
N GLN A 879 -16.82 -32.97 -16.98
CA GLN A 879 -15.84 -33.94 -16.53
C GLN A 879 -14.48 -33.27 -16.42
N THR A 880 -13.91 -33.29 -15.22
CA THR A 880 -12.67 -32.61 -14.89
C THR A 880 -11.70 -33.53 -14.16
N ASP A 881 -10.42 -33.38 -14.47
CA ASP A 881 -9.32 -33.93 -13.69
C ASP A 881 -8.46 -32.79 -13.12
N GLU A 882 -7.86 -32.96 -11.95
CA GLU A 882 -6.99 -31.94 -11.36
C GLU A 882 -5.74 -32.56 -10.73
N ARG A 883 -4.62 -31.86 -10.88
CA ARG A 883 -3.35 -32.19 -10.23
C ARG A 883 -2.87 -31.01 -9.41
N THR A 884 -2.74 -31.22 -8.12
CA THR A 884 -2.22 -30.23 -7.16
C THR A 884 -1.11 -30.87 -6.35
N SER A 885 0.00 -30.15 -6.15
CA SER A 885 1.20 -30.64 -5.47
C SER A 885 1.58 -29.75 -4.28
N GLY A 886 0.62 -29.05 -3.69
CA GLY A 886 0.80 -28.26 -2.47
C GLY A 886 -0.32 -27.25 -2.25
N VAL A 887 0.03 -26.14 -1.59
CA VAL A 887 -0.92 -25.09 -1.16
C VAL A 887 -1.10 -23.94 -2.16
N TRP A 888 -0.52 -24.04 -3.36
CA TRP A 888 -0.60 -23.05 -4.43
C TRP A 888 -0.36 -23.72 -5.80
N GLY A 889 -0.65 -23.04 -6.90
CA GLY A 889 -0.55 -23.58 -8.26
C GLY A 889 -1.74 -24.47 -8.61
N GLY A 890 -1.45 -25.63 -9.17
CA GLY A 890 -2.41 -26.62 -9.60
C GLY A 890 -2.79 -26.46 -11.06
N ILE A 891 -2.96 -27.60 -11.75
CA ILE A 891 -3.50 -27.65 -13.09
C ILE A 891 -4.81 -28.44 -13.07
N GLY A 892 -5.87 -27.83 -13.62
CA GLY A 892 -7.16 -28.47 -13.88
C GLY A 892 -7.35 -28.71 -15.37
N ILE A 893 -7.89 -29.86 -15.74
CA ILE A 893 -8.16 -30.24 -17.14
C ILE A 893 -9.64 -30.54 -17.31
N VAL A 894 -10.24 -29.97 -18.35
CA VAL A 894 -11.58 -30.29 -18.82
C VAL A 894 -11.50 -31.07 -20.13
N SER A 895 -12.21 -32.18 -20.22
CA SER A 895 -12.41 -32.93 -21.47
C SER A 895 -13.81 -32.66 -22.02
N LEU A 896 -13.89 -32.20 -23.28
CA LEU A 896 -15.14 -31.79 -23.95
C LEU A 896 -15.62 -32.75 -25.04
#